data_AF-A0AA38T156-F1
#
_entry.id   AF-A0AA38T156-F1
#
_cell.length_a   1.000
_cell.length_b   1.000
_cell.length_c   1.000
_cell.angle_alpha   90.00
_cell.angle_beta   90.00
_cell.angle_gamma   90.00
#
_symmetry.space_group_name_H-M   'P 1'
#
loop_
_entity.id
_entity.type
_entity.pdbx_description
1 polymer ?
#
loop_
_entity_poly.entity_id
_entity_poly.type
_entity_poly.pdbx_seq_one_letter_code
_entity_poly.pdbx_strand_id
1 'polypeptide(L)'
;MDDFFPHLRLRLIHSSMEELPAELTIDILSRLPVKTIIRCKIVCKKWWNLVNDSSFVNLHLSKSHPTGLVIHRRKDYKDPGILEWVEIEDKVDHHHLHYHRPFIVDLKYNLAPVLPKSGISHLGSVNGLICLQLCYQTLNLYDTYICNPITREYMILHRQHFFRGDDFGVVLYGFGVSSLTGEYKVVRAFQGKILPKADKPSWMNVLEAEVYTLGTCQWRSLGPILVTYRINTFHQISGPFLNNNCHWIVSDNQICTVDLDKETFQYFHLLLPHVLAILKGCLCKLETYNSHFSIWVMKEYGIKNSWHKEVMIRREICVDLGWPLAYKPIHPVAVLKDGSILIVFENKLCLFDPRSETIEDTKMFFDRNLSGLAYRPSFLKLQHFESERFHTFYRTLMDPSMEALPAELTMDILSRLPVKTIIHCKCVCKKWRNLVLDSSFANLHLSRSPPTGFVIHHEPRVPNDPGSLKWVEIEDKADHHHIYHDRLLTFDLNLLLILQKTRMLQVGSVNGLICLGRYSLKRNLDYTYICNPVTREYMLLPRQPSQTHGYGFLGVVYGLGVSSLTGEYKVVRAFQANKVVRYGDDKHTAQPSVLESEVYTLGTSHWRGLPPVPVTYWLNTSHPFYGPFLNNHCHWIVSDRKDPHDKIATFDLDKETFQLFPSPPESVQGKRCYGQSLSILKGCLCKLDTRLFELTIWVMKEYGIKNSWHKEVVITPKTTVDLKWPSYTPVVHLIAGLRDGSVLIVFENKLCVFDPRSQTIEDTKMFDSYYSSGWVYRPSFLKLQNFKSERVHMF
;
A
#
# COMPACT_ATOMS: atom_id res chain seq x y z
N MET A 1 -23.54 -10.90 38.15
CA MET A 1 -22.38 -10.21 38.78
C MET A 1 -22.34 -8.90 38.04
N ASP A 2 -23.26 -8.07 38.47
CA ASP A 2 -23.71 -6.84 37.84
C ASP A 2 -23.24 -5.71 38.76
N ASP A 3 -22.99 -4.55 38.17
CA ASP A 3 -22.53 -3.31 38.80
C ASP A 3 -21.04 -3.22 39.13
N PHE A 4 -20.20 -3.01 38.10
CA PHE A 4 -19.04 -2.12 38.21
C PHE A 4 -18.64 -1.65 36.81
N PHE A 5 -18.97 -0.41 36.43
CA PHE A 5 -18.18 0.53 35.61
C PHE A 5 -19.07 1.73 35.20
N PRO A 6 -18.96 2.89 35.88
CA PRO A 6 -19.63 4.11 35.43
C PRO A 6 -18.83 4.76 34.29
N HIS A 7 -19.54 5.05 33.20
CA HIS A 7 -19.34 6.19 32.29
C HIS A 7 -17.91 6.54 31.83
N LEU A 8 -17.42 5.84 30.80
CA LEU A 8 -16.72 6.49 29.68
C LEU A 8 -17.44 6.15 28.37
N ARG A 9 -18.60 6.76 28.17
CA ARG A 9 -19.16 6.90 26.83
C ARG A 9 -18.27 7.89 26.09
N LEU A 10 -17.26 7.41 25.36
CA LEU A 10 -16.79 8.11 24.17
C LEU A 10 -17.97 8.13 23.19
N ARG A 11 -18.88 9.09 23.38
CA ARG A 11 -19.72 9.57 22.29
C ARG A 11 -18.72 10.07 21.25
N LEU A 12 -18.48 9.27 20.21
CA LEU A 12 -17.97 9.78 18.95
C LEU A 12 -18.94 10.90 18.58
N ILE A 13 -18.55 12.14 18.86
CA ILE A 13 -19.26 13.31 18.41
C ILE A 13 -19.24 13.19 16.89
N HIS A 14 -20.42 12.94 16.33
CA HIS A 14 -20.69 13.03 14.90
C HIS A 14 -20.63 14.51 14.48
N SER A 15 -19.51 15.19 14.71
CA SER A 15 -19.26 16.51 14.14
C SER A 15 -18.76 16.28 12.72
N SER A 16 -19.57 16.68 11.76
CA SER A 16 -19.16 16.70 10.37
C SER A 16 -17.98 17.67 10.19
N MET A 17 -17.11 17.45 9.21
CA MET A 17 -16.02 18.38 8.88
C MET A 17 -16.51 19.78 8.42
N GLU A 18 -17.83 19.97 8.26
CA GLU A 18 -18.46 21.27 8.04
C GLU A 18 -18.50 22.14 9.30
N GLU A 19 -18.29 21.57 10.50
CA GLU A 19 -18.32 22.28 11.80
C GLU A 19 -16.95 22.73 12.31
N LEU A 20 -15.84 22.37 11.63
CA LEU A 20 -14.53 22.87 12.00
C LEU A 20 -14.39 24.36 11.62
N PRO A 21 -14.06 25.26 12.59
CA PRO A 21 -13.67 26.63 12.30
C PRO A 21 -12.61 26.69 11.19
N ALA A 22 -12.66 27.75 10.39
CA ALA A 22 -11.75 27.90 9.25
C ALA A 22 -10.28 27.91 9.72
N GLU A 23 -10.00 28.50 10.87
CA GLU A 23 -8.68 28.59 11.48
C GLU A 23 -8.14 27.21 11.86
N LEU A 24 -8.97 26.35 12.46
CA LEU A 24 -8.57 24.97 12.79
C LEU A 24 -8.39 24.13 11.51
N THR A 25 -9.21 24.36 10.49
CA THR A 25 -9.02 23.69 9.19
C THR A 25 -7.68 24.08 8.56
N ILE A 26 -7.33 25.37 8.60
CA ILE A 26 -6.04 25.88 8.11
C ILE A 26 -4.89 25.27 8.89
N ASP A 27 -4.96 25.28 10.23
CA ASP A 27 -3.87 24.73 11.05
C ASP A 27 -3.68 23.23 10.80
N ILE A 28 -4.78 22.45 10.76
CA ILE A 28 -4.73 21.01 10.45
C ILE A 28 -4.11 20.79 9.07
N LEU A 29 -4.69 21.38 8.01
CA LEU A 29 -4.22 21.14 6.64
C LEU A 29 -2.78 21.64 6.43
N SER A 30 -2.39 22.74 7.07
CA SER A 30 -1.02 23.30 6.95
C SER A 30 0.07 22.41 7.55
N ARG A 31 -0.29 21.44 8.40
CA ARG A 31 0.64 20.45 9.00
C ARG A 31 0.70 19.14 8.22
N LEU A 32 -0.19 18.95 7.25
CA LEU A 32 -0.25 17.70 6.50
C LEU A 32 0.82 17.64 5.40
N PRO A 33 1.31 16.45 5.04
CA PRO A 33 2.16 16.25 3.87
C PRO A 33 1.46 16.69 2.58
N VAL A 34 2.24 17.14 1.59
CA VAL A 34 1.71 17.64 0.30
C VAL A 34 0.85 16.58 -0.39
N LYS A 35 1.24 15.30 -0.34
CA LYS A 35 0.45 14.17 -0.85
C LYS A 35 -0.97 14.14 -0.30
N THR A 36 -1.11 14.32 1.01
CA THR A 36 -2.41 14.30 1.68
C THR A 36 -3.23 15.51 1.27
N ILE A 37 -2.61 16.69 1.20
CA ILE A 37 -3.29 17.93 0.83
C ILE A 37 -3.78 17.90 -0.63
N ILE A 38 -3.01 17.33 -1.57
CA ILE A 38 -3.47 17.12 -2.96
C ILE A 38 -4.76 16.30 -2.98
N ARG A 39 -4.87 15.27 -2.13
CA ARG A 39 -6.10 14.48 -1.98
C ARG A 39 -7.21 15.27 -1.28
N CYS A 40 -6.88 16.19 -0.37
CA CYS A 40 -7.87 17.08 0.22
C CYS A 40 -8.48 18.03 -0.83
N LYS A 41 -7.73 18.47 -1.84
CA LYS A 41 -8.25 19.35 -2.91
C LYS A 41 -9.45 18.73 -3.64
N ILE A 42 -9.53 17.40 -3.75
CA ILE A 42 -10.61 16.70 -4.47
C ILE A 42 -11.86 16.47 -3.61
N VAL A 43 -11.82 16.79 -2.31
CA VAL A 43 -12.91 16.49 -1.37
C VAL A 43 -14.05 17.50 -1.47
N CYS A 44 -13.75 18.81 -1.42
CA CYS A 44 -14.79 19.84 -1.49
C CYS A 44 -14.24 21.19 -2.00
N LYS A 45 -15.15 22.07 -2.46
CA LYS A 45 -14.81 23.41 -2.95
C LYS A 45 -14.13 24.28 -1.89
N LYS A 46 -14.54 24.18 -0.62
CA LYS A 46 -13.94 24.94 0.50
C LYS A 46 -12.45 24.62 0.65
N TRP A 47 -12.09 23.35 0.67
CA TRP A 47 -10.69 22.92 0.77
C TRP A 47 -9.91 23.19 -0.51
N TRP A 48 -10.54 23.01 -1.68
CA TRP A 48 -9.92 23.38 -2.94
C TRP A 48 -9.56 24.88 -2.96
N ASN A 49 -10.49 25.76 -2.59
CA ASN A 49 -10.25 27.20 -2.48
C ASN A 49 -9.14 27.49 -1.47
N LEU A 50 -9.21 26.91 -0.28
CA LEU A 50 -8.24 27.14 0.78
C LEU A 50 -6.81 26.75 0.38
N VAL A 51 -6.61 25.58 -0.23
CA VAL A 51 -5.27 25.14 -0.62
C VAL A 51 -4.72 25.94 -1.82
N ASN A 52 -5.59 26.62 -2.57
CA ASN A 52 -5.18 27.52 -3.64
C ASN A 52 -5.02 28.98 -3.18
N ASP A 53 -5.30 29.30 -1.90
CA ASP A 53 -5.10 30.62 -1.31
C ASP A 53 -3.61 30.89 -1.06
N SER A 54 -3.12 32.06 -1.45
CA SER A 54 -1.69 32.42 -1.33
C SER A 54 -1.21 32.41 0.12
N SER A 55 -2.05 32.81 1.08
CA SER A 55 -1.73 32.81 2.52
C SER A 55 -1.54 31.38 3.02
N PHE A 56 -2.41 30.45 2.61
CA PHE A 56 -2.26 29.03 2.94
C PHE A 56 -1.00 28.43 2.31
N VAL A 57 -0.73 28.73 1.03
CA VAL A 57 0.47 28.26 0.31
C VAL A 57 1.73 28.69 1.07
N ASN A 58 1.82 29.96 1.45
CA ASN A 58 2.97 30.51 2.18
C ASN A 58 3.11 29.90 3.58
N LEU A 59 1.99 29.73 4.32
CA LEU A 59 1.99 29.11 5.64
C LEU A 59 2.38 27.62 5.58
N HIS A 60 1.86 26.88 4.59
CA HIS A 60 2.22 25.48 4.40
C HIS A 60 3.69 25.36 4.00
N LEU A 61 4.15 26.20 3.08
CA LEU A 61 5.55 26.26 2.68
C LEU A 61 6.44 26.56 3.88
N SER A 62 6.12 27.53 4.74
CA SER A 62 6.94 27.87 5.91
C SER A 62 7.06 26.72 6.92
N LYS A 63 6.05 25.85 7.01
CA LYS A 63 6.05 24.64 7.85
C LYS A 63 6.67 23.42 7.15
N SER A 64 6.77 23.42 5.82
CA SER A 64 7.28 22.28 5.06
C SER A 64 8.81 22.18 5.15
N HIS A 65 9.34 20.97 5.19
CA HIS A 65 10.78 20.72 5.09
C HIS A 65 11.10 20.14 3.71
N PRO A 66 12.36 20.15 3.23
CA PRO A 66 12.76 19.40 2.04
C PRO A 66 12.58 17.89 2.29
N THR A 67 11.37 17.40 2.05
CA THR A 67 11.00 15.98 2.20
C THR A 67 10.92 15.28 0.86
N GLY A 68 11.17 15.98 -0.25
CA GLY A 68 11.07 15.42 -1.60
C GLY A 68 12.42 15.26 -2.27
N LEU A 69 12.48 14.31 -3.19
CA LEU A 69 13.50 14.23 -4.23
C LEU A 69 12.80 14.39 -5.56
N VAL A 70 13.42 15.12 -6.48
CA VAL A 70 13.04 15.05 -7.88
C VAL A 70 14.12 14.26 -8.59
N ILE A 71 13.70 13.16 -9.19
CA ILE A 71 14.54 12.18 -9.83
C ILE A 71 14.27 12.22 -11.32
N HIS A 72 15.32 12.24 -12.13
CA HIS A 72 15.19 12.15 -13.57
C HIS A 72 15.80 10.84 -14.07
N ARG A 73 14.94 10.00 -14.64
CA ARG A 73 15.27 8.72 -15.26
C ARG A 73 15.30 8.85 -16.77
N ARG A 74 16.32 8.31 -17.43
CA ARG A 74 16.40 8.26 -18.90
C ARG A 74 16.81 6.87 -19.36
N LYS A 75 16.44 6.47 -20.57
CA LYS A 75 17.01 5.29 -21.23
C LYS A 75 18.39 5.59 -21.82
N ASP A 76 18.58 6.78 -22.39
CA ASP A 76 19.83 7.27 -22.96
C ASP A 76 19.88 8.82 -22.97
N TYR A 77 20.96 9.42 -23.47
CA TYR A 77 21.15 10.87 -23.51
C TYR A 77 20.21 11.62 -24.48
N LYS A 78 19.51 10.90 -25.37
CA LYS A 78 18.54 11.45 -26.33
C LYS A 78 17.10 11.30 -25.84
N ASP A 79 16.86 10.40 -24.89
CA ASP A 79 15.59 10.23 -24.20
C ASP A 79 15.33 11.44 -23.28
N PRO A 80 14.23 12.20 -23.47
CA PRO A 80 13.84 13.27 -22.56
C PRO A 80 13.62 12.74 -21.14
N GLY A 81 13.35 11.44 -20.98
CA GLY A 81 13.24 10.78 -19.69
C GLY A 81 12.01 11.15 -18.88
N ILE A 82 11.88 10.50 -17.73
CA ILE A 82 10.79 10.69 -16.77
C ILE A 82 11.36 11.43 -15.56
N LEU A 83 10.90 12.66 -15.36
CA LEU A 83 11.02 13.36 -14.08
C LEU A 83 9.99 12.79 -13.11
N GLU A 84 10.42 12.37 -11.93
CA GLU A 84 9.59 11.78 -10.88
C GLU A 84 9.82 12.52 -9.57
N TRP A 85 8.74 12.87 -8.89
CA TRP A 85 8.83 13.34 -7.51
C TRP A 85 8.65 12.16 -6.55
N VAL A 86 9.47 12.16 -5.52
CA VAL A 86 9.61 11.07 -4.58
C VAL A 86 9.58 11.66 -3.18
N GLU A 87 8.58 11.31 -2.38
CA GLU A 87 8.44 11.79 -1.00
C GLU A 87 9.21 10.85 -0.07
N ILE A 88 10.10 11.40 0.75
CA ILE A 88 10.84 10.69 1.78
C ILE A 88 10.02 10.73 3.07
N GLU A 89 9.42 9.61 3.47
CA GLU A 89 8.81 9.47 4.80
C GLU A 89 9.76 8.74 5.75
N ASP A 90 10.00 9.38 6.90
CA ASP A 90 10.69 8.77 8.03
C ASP A 90 9.63 8.21 8.98
N LYS A 91 9.43 6.89 8.97
CA LYS A 91 8.54 6.20 9.92
C LYS A 91 9.36 5.45 10.95
N VAL A 92 9.06 5.74 12.22
CA VAL A 92 9.47 4.92 13.36
C VAL A 92 8.51 3.74 13.44
N ASP A 93 8.96 2.54 13.09
CA ASP A 93 8.17 1.32 13.31
C ASP A 93 8.36 0.85 14.75
N HIS A 94 7.32 0.96 15.58
CA HIS A 94 7.37 0.55 16.99
C HIS A 94 7.29 -0.97 17.21
N HIS A 95 7.10 -1.77 16.16
CA HIS A 95 6.88 -3.23 16.29
C HIS A 95 8.02 -4.10 15.73
N HIS A 96 9.01 -3.50 15.07
CA HIS A 96 10.21 -4.20 14.61
C HIS A 96 11.43 -3.64 15.34
N LEU A 97 11.78 -4.27 16.47
CA LEU A 97 13.14 -4.18 17.02
C LEU A 97 14.11 -4.59 15.90
N HIS A 98 14.90 -3.63 15.41
CA HIS A 98 16.09 -3.76 14.53
C HIS A 98 16.05 -3.34 13.06
N TYR A 99 15.11 -2.52 12.56
CA TYR A 99 15.36 -1.79 11.31
C TYR A 99 14.70 -0.40 11.30
N HIS A 100 15.47 0.65 11.58
CA HIS A 100 15.14 2.02 11.15
C HIS A 100 15.25 2.05 9.62
N ARG A 101 14.14 1.93 8.89
CA ARG A 101 14.17 2.05 7.43
C ARG A 101 13.29 3.20 6.96
N PRO A 102 13.87 4.23 6.33
CA PRO A 102 13.11 5.26 5.64
C PRO A 102 12.28 4.60 4.54
N PHE A 103 10.97 4.84 4.54
CA PHE A 103 10.09 4.37 3.47
C PHE A 103 9.87 5.53 2.51
N ILE A 104 10.37 5.37 1.29
CA ILE A 104 10.17 6.35 0.23
C ILE A 104 8.78 6.12 -0.38
N VAL A 105 7.92 7.13 -0.28
CA VAL A 105 6.54 7.10 -0.73
C VAL A 105 6.47 7.49 -2.21
N ASP A 106 6.09 6.51 -3.02
CA ASP A 106 6.04 6.61 -4.48
C ASP A 106 4.84 7.46 -4.95
N LEU A 107 5.11 8.62 -5.55
CA LEU A 107 4.15 9.42 -6.31
C LEU A 107 4.77 9.80 -7.66
N LYS A 108 4.81 8.83 -8.56
CA LYS A 108 5.31 9.01 -9.93
C LYS A 108 4.41 9.96 -10.71
N TYR A 109 4.91 11.14 -11.03
CA TYR A 109 4.28 12.06 -11.98
C TYR A 109 5.15 12.16 -13.21
N ASN A 110 4.78 11.48 -14.29
CA ASN A 110 5.54 11.52 -15.52
C ASN A 110 5.43 12.90 -16.21
N LEU A 111 6.52 13.67 -16.22
CA LEU A 111 6.59 14.96 -16.93
C LEU A 111 7.02 14.84 -18.41
N ALA A 112 7.32 13.62 -18.90
CA ALA A 112 7.83 13.35 -20.26
C ALA A 112 6.94 13.81 -21.43
N PRO A 113 5.59 13.89 -21.33
CA PRO A 113 4.77 14.38 -22.44
C PRO A 113 4.94 15.88 -22.76
N VAL A 114 5.68 16.63 -21.92
CA VAL A 114 5.54 18.10 -21.84
C VAL A 114 6.78 18.88 -22.27
N LEU A 115 7.93 18.22 -22.43
CA LEU A 115 9.15 18.85 -22.91
C LEU A 115 9.51 18.33 -24.32
N PRO A 116 10.09 19.17 -25.20
CA PRO A 116 10.67 18.71 -26.46
C PRO A 116 11.57 17.50 -26.26
N LYS A 117 11.66 16.59 -27.24
CA LYS A 117 12.51 15.39 -27.20
C LYS A 117 14.00 15.78 -27.22
N SER A 118 14.52 16.27 -26.11
CA SER A 118 15.92 16.65 -25.91
C SER A 118 16.34 16.40 -24.46
N GLY A 119 17.65 16.32 -24.22
CA GLY A 119 18.20 16.05 -22.89
C GLY A 119 17.90 17.20 -21.94
N ILE A 120 17.49 16.93 -20.71
CA ILE A 120 17.24 17.97 -19.68
C ILE A 120 18.50 18.10 -18.79
N SER A 121 18.70 19.22 -18.10
CA SER A 121 19.63 19.34 -16.98
C SER A 121 18.95 20.06 -15.83
N HIS A 122 19.14 19.59 -14.60
CA HIS A 122 18.63 20.26 -13.40
C HIS A 122 19.55 21.41 -13.02
N LEU A 123 18.99 22.61 -12.85
CA LEU A 123 19.74 23.83 -12.49
C LEU A 123 19.52 24.27 -11.04
N GLY A 124 18.55 23.68 -10.34
CA GLY A 124 18.25 23.97 -8.94
C GLY A 124 16.76 23.89 -8.62
N SER A 125 16.44 23.92 -7.32
CA SER A 125 15.07 24.04 -6.83
C SER A 125 15.00 25.05 -5.69
N VAL A 126 13.89 25.79 -5.61
CA VAL A 126 13.60 26.69 -4.49
C VAL A 126 12.09 26.82 -4.30
N ASN A 127 11.63 26.69 -3.05
CA ASN A 127 10.24 26.92 -2.66
C ASN A 127 9.19 26.19 -3.54
N GLY A 128 9.51 24.97 -3.99
CA GLY A 128 8.66 24.11 -4.83
C GLY A 128 8.72 24.38 -6.33
N LEU A 129 9.51 25.35 -6.76
CA LEU A 129 9.85 25.54 -8.17
C LEU A 129 11.15 24.81 -8.51
N ILE A 130 11.25 24.36 -9.75
CA ILE A 130 12.45 23.71 -10.32
C ILE A 130 12.86 24.46 -11.56
N CYS A 131 14.15 24.75 -11.67
CA CYS A 131 14.76 25.30 -12.87
C CYS A 131 15.42 24.19 -13.67
N LEU A 132 15.04 24.08 -14.95
CA LEU A 132 15.48 23.05 -15.89
C LEU A 132 16.04 23.70 -17.15
N GLN A 133 17.00 23.03 -17.78
CA GLN A 133 17.58 23.44 -19.07
C GLN A 133 17.37 22.34 -20.10
N LEU A 134 16.98 22.68 -21.34
CA LEU A 134 16.98 21.74 -22.47
C LEU A 134 18.30 21.83 -23.26
N CYS A 135 18.94 20.70 -23.48
CA CYS A 135 20.17 20.53 -24.27
C CYS A 135 19.83 20.03 -25.68
N TYR A 136 19.93 20.90 -26.69
CA TYR A 136 19.85 20.49 -28.10
C TYR A 136 21.25 20.09 -28.62
N GLN A 137 21.34 18.96 -29.33
CA GLN A 137 22.62 18.41 -29.79
C GLN A 137 23.26 19.18 -30.97
N THR A 138 22.54 20.12 -31.58
CA THR A 138 22.94 20.69 -32.89
C THR A 138 23.15 22.19 -32.91
N LEU A 139 22.74 22.93 -31.86
CA LEU A 139 22.91 24.37 -31.75
C LEU A 139 23.12 24.67 -30.26
N ASN A 140 24.09 25.52 -29.90
CA ASN A 140 24.35 26.01 -28.53
C ASN A 140 23.19 26.88 -27.97
N LEU A 141 21.95 26.43 -28.16
CA LEU A 141 20.71 27.07 -27.79
C LEU A 141 20.12 26.25 -26.65
N TYR A 142 20.01 26.86 -25.48
CA TYR A 142 19.44 26.21 -24.30
C TYR A 142 18.28 27.06 -23.80
N ASP A 143 17.06 26.54 -23.90
CA ASP A 143 15.89 27.16 -23.27
C ASP A 143 15.86 26.80 -21.78
N THR A 144 15.53 27.79 -20.96
CA THR A 144 15.36 27.61 -19.51
C THR A 144 13.87 27.50 -19.18
N TYR A 145 13.53 26.51 -18.37
CA TYR A 145 12.17 26.23 -17.94
C TYR A 145 12.09 26.36 -16.43
N ILE A 146 11.03 27.01 -15.95
CA ILE A 146 10.63 26.94 -14.56
C ILE A 146 9.37 26.09 -14.48
N CYS A 147 9.35 25.08 -13.61
CA CYS A 147 8.17 24.28 -13.39
C CYS A 147 7.86 24.07 -11.91
N ASN A 148 6.59 23.89 -11.60
CA ASN A 148 6.14 23.34 -10.33
C ASN A 148 5.47 21.97 -10.58
N PRO A 149 6.13 20.86 -10.23
CA PRO A 149 5.56 19.52 -10.37
C PRO A 149 4.26 19.29 -9.58
N ILE A 150 4.07 19.99 -8.45
CA ILE A 150 2.89 19.83 -7.58
C ILE A 150 1.66 20.49 -8.18
N THR A 151 1.80 21.72 -8.71
CA THR A 151 0.68 22.41 -9.40
C THR A 151 0.54 21.96 -10.85
N ARG A 152 1.58 21.31 -11.40
CA ARG A 152 1.67 20.91 -12.81
C ARG A 152 1.53 22.13 -13.71
N GLU A 153 2.38 23.12 -13.46
CA GLU A 153 2.49 24.34 -14.25
C GLU A 153 3.95 24.55 -14.65
N TYR A 154 4.19 25.06 -15.86
CA TYR A 154 5.52 25.45 -16.32
C TYR A 154 5.47 26.76 -17.10
N MET A 155 6.63 27.42 -17.18
CA MET A 155 6.88 28.58 -18.03
C MET A 155 8.24 28.43 -18.71
N ILE A 156 8.40 29.13 -19.84
CA ILE A 156 9.61 29.13 -20.65
C ILE A 156 10.24 30.52 -20.55
N LEU A 157 11.50 30.59 -20.11
CA LEU A 157 12.24 31.84 -20.07
C LEU A 157 12.92 32.04 -21.42
N HIS A 158 12.21 32.67 -22.36
CA HIS A 158 12.73 32.92 -23.69
C HIS A 158 14.01 33.77 -23.64
N ARG A 159 14.95 33.43 -24.53
CA ARG A 159 16.20 34.17 -24.68
C ARG A 159 15.93 35.54 -25.32
N GLN A 160 16.59 36.57 -24.81
CA GLN A 160 16.80 37.81 -25.57
C GLN A 160 18.22 37.79 -26.15
N HIS A 161 18.36 38.05 -27.45
CA HIS A 161 19.62 37.98 -28.19
C HIS A 161 20.51 39.19 -27.84
N PHE A 162 21.22 39.16 -26.71
CA PHE A 162 22.12 40.25 -26.35
C PHE A 162 23.56 40.13 -26.89
N PHE A 163 24.00 38.98 -27.45
CA PHE A 163 25.45 38.77 -27.68
C PHE A 163 25.87 38.47 -29.11
N ARG A 164 26.93 39.17 -29.53
CA ARG A 164 27.65 39.06 -30.81
C ARG A 164 28.91 38.20 -30.61
N GLY A 165 28.93 36.98 -31.14
CA GLY A 165 30.16 36.19 -31.28
C GLY A 165 29.94 34.67 -31.17
N ASP A 166 30.56 33.90 -32.05
CA ASP A 166 30.39 32.44 -32.20
C ASP A 166 31.14 31.58 -31.14
N ASP A 167 31.87 32.21 -30.21
CA ASP A 167 32.81 31.53 -29.28
C ASP A 167 32.32 31.38 -27.82
N PHE A 168 31.08 31.75 -27.50
CA PHE A 168 30.59 31.83 -26.11
C PHE A 168 29.64 30.68 -25.75
N GLY A 169 30.10 29.76 -24.90
CA GLY A 169 29.24 28.78 -24.22
C GLY A 169 28.68 29.34 -22.90
N VAL A 170 27.41 29.04 -22.56
CA VAL A 170 26.89 29.29 -21.20
C VAL A 170 27.64 28.37 -20.24
N VAL A 171 28.16 28.92 -19.15
CA VAL A 171 29.07 28.17 -18.26
C VAL A 171 28.39 27.88 -16.92
N LEU A 172 27.58 28.79 -16.40
CA LEU A 172 27.02 28.70 -15.05
C LEU A 172 25.55 29.10 -15.01
N TYR A 173 24.76 28.41 -14.20
CA TYR A 173 23.37 28.74 -13.87
C TYR A 173 23.14 28.75 -12.37
N GLY A 174 22.28 29.65 -11.91
CA GLY A 174 21.83 29.72 -10.52
C GLY A 174 20.35 30.04 -10.47
N PHE A 175 19.63 29.45 -9.53
CA PHE A 175 18.21 29.67 -9.33
C PHE A 175 17.91 29.84 -7.85
N GLY A 176 17.28 30.95 -7.49
CA GLY A 176 17.01 31.27 -6.10
C GLY A 176 15.93 32.33 -5.94
N VAL A 177 15.78 32.81 -4.71
CA VAL A 177 14.80 33.84 -4.34
C VAL A 177 15.50 34.93 -3.55
N SER A 178 15.18 36.19 -3.84
CA SER A 178 15.64 37.33 -3.04
C SER A 178 14.90 37.32 -1.70
N SER A 179 15.62 37.35 -0.58
CA SER A 179 14.99 37.43 0.73
C SER A 179 14.41 38.80 1.03
N LEU A 180 14.94 39.85 0.38
CA LEU A 180 14.46 41.22 0.53
C LEU A 180 13.16 41.48 -0.23
N THR A 181 13.08 41.02 -1.49
CA THR A 181 11.94 41.32 -2.37
C THR A 181 10.95 40.17 -2.50
N GLY A 182 11.35 38.93 -2.14
CA GLY A 182 10.57 37.72 -2.40
C GLY A 182 10.57 37.29 -3.88
N GLU A 183 11.32 38.00 -4.74
CA GLU A 183 11.34 37.73 -6.17
C GLU A 183 12.23 36.52 -6.49
N TYR A 184 11.72 35.67 -7.38
CA TYR A 184 12.47 34.52 -7.88
C TYR A 184 13.38 34.98 -9.02
N LYS A 185 14.65 34.58 -8.98
CA LYS A 185 15.67 35.01 -9.94
C LYS A 185 16.42 33.83 -10.51
N VAL A 186 16.65 33.87 -11.82
CA VAL A 186 17.55 32.97 -12.54
C VAL A 186 18.77 33.76 -12.98
N VAL A 187 19.95 33.33 -12.58
CA VAL A 187 21.22 33.89 -13.04
C VAL A 187 21.84 32.92 -14.03
N ARG A 188 22.38 33.45 -15.12
CA ARG A 188 23.22 32.69 -16.04
C ARG A 188 24.48 33.49 -16.36
N ALA A 189 25.60 32.79 -16.52
CA ALA A 189 26.86 33.43 -16.83
C ALA A 189 27.57 32.74 -18.01
N PHE A 190 28.17 33.56 -18.87
CA PHE A 190 28.80 33.18 -20.12
C PHE A 190 30.29 33.54 -20.07
N GLN A 191 31.15 32.63 -20.51
CA GLN A 191 32.58 32.91 -20.57
C GLN A 191 32.96 33.42 -21.96
N GLY A 192 33.65 34.56 -21.96
CA GLY A 192 34.16 35.24 -23.13
C GLY A 192 35.64 35.57 -23.08
N LYS A 193 36.12 36.13 -24.19
CA LYS A 193 37.45 36.75 -24.30
C LYS A 193 37.28 38.21 -24.74
N ILE A 194 37.95 39.14 -24.05
CA ILE A 194 38.05 40.53 -24.50
C ILE A 194 39.39 40.74 -25.20
N LEU A 195 39.39 41.52 -26.30
CA LEU A 195 40.58 41.92 -27.04
C LEU A 195 41.61 42.59 -26.10
N PRO A 196 42.91 42.28 -26.25
CA PRO A 196 43.95 42.93 -25.48
C PRO A 196 43.93 44.45 -25.71
N LYS A 197 43.98 45.25 -24.62
CA LYS A 197 44.39 46.66 -24.71
C LYS A 197 45.87 46.72 -25.06
N ALA A 198 46.31 47.79 -25.72
CA ALA A 198 47.67 47.97 -26.23
C ALA A 198 48.80 47.68 -25.21
N ASP A 199 48.49 47.72 -23.91
CA ASP A 199 49.43 47.60 -22.80
C ASP A 199 49.49 46.18 -22.18
N LYS A 200 48.68 45.21 -22.63
CA LYS A 200 48.69 43.81 -22.16
C LYS A 200 48.49 42.82 -23.32
N PRO A 201 49.52 42.06 -23.74
CA PRO A 201 49.49 41.27 -24.98
C PRO A 201 48.74 39.92 -24.89
N SER A 202 47.94 39.67 -23.84
CA SER A 202 47.21 38.42 -23.66
C SER A 202 45.69 38.62 -23.57
N TRP A 203 44.95 37.74 -24.24
CA TRP A 203 43.49 37.66 -24.15
C TRP A 203 43.05 37.49 -22.69
N MET A 204 42.15 38.36 -22.22
CA MET A 204 41.59 38.26 -20.88
C MET A 204 40.26 37.51 -20.91
N ASN A 205 40.11 36.52 -20.02
CA ASN A 205 38.82 35.84 -19.84
C ASN A 205 37.87 36.75 -19.08
N VAL A 206 36.62 36.80 -19.52
CA VAL A 206 35.57 37.59 -18.87
C VAL A 206 34.35 36.71 -18.66
N LEU A 207 33.72 36.88 -17.51
CA LEU A 207 32.43 36.29 -17.19
C LEU A 207 31.38 37.38 -17.31
N GLU A 208 30.50 37.27 -18.30
CA GLU A 208 29.34 38.14 -18.41
C GLU A 208 28.14 37.41 -17.83
N ALA A 209 27.42 38.06 -16.91
CA ALA A 209 26.28 37.47 -16.28
C ALA A 209 25.01 38.26 -16.56
N GLU A 210 23.91 37.53 -16.61
CA GLU A 210 22.57 38.08 -16.73
C GLU A 210 21.70 37.49 -15.65
N VAL A 211 20.72 38.27 -15.22
CA VAL A 211 19.69 37.84 -14.30
C VAL A 211 18.32 38.04 -14.94
N TYR A 212 17.46 37.07 -14.72
CA TYR A 212 16.05 37.10 -15.03
C TYR A 212 15.27 37.11 -13.74
N THR A 213 14.33 38.04 -13.60
CA THR A 213 13.41 38.09 -12.46
C THR A 213 12.07 37.56 -12.95
N LEU A 214 11.52 36.53 -12.30
CA LEU A 214 10.25 35.95 -12.73
C LEU A 214 9.15 36.99 -12.60
N GLY A 215 8.36 37.18 -13.67
CA GLY A 215 7.31 38.20 -13.72
C GLY A 215 7.77 39.54 -14.34
N THR A 216 9.01 39.65 -14.84
CA THR A 216 9.44 40.83 -15.61
C THR A 216 9.57 40.56 -17.11
N CYS A 217 9.49 39.31 -17.56
CA CYS A 217 9.67 38.88 -18.94
C CYS A 217 11.00 39.25 -19.61
N GLN A 218 12.00 39.77 -18.88
CA GLN A 218 13.23 40.30 -19.46
C GLN A 218 14.49 39.85 -18.72
N TRP A 219 15.51 39.50 -19.50
CA TRP A 219 16.87 39.34 -19.02
C TRP A 219 17.53 40.71 -18.91
N ARG A 220 18.30 40.94 -17.86
CA ARG A 220 19.14 42.12 -17.73
C ARG A 220 20.57 41.74 -17.39
N SER A 221 21.51 42.51 -17.92
CA SER A 221 22.94 42.31 -17.66
C SER A 221 23.32 42.74 -16.24
N LEU A 222 24.19 41.95 -15.62
CA LEU A 222 24.91 42.30 -14.38
C LEU A 222 26.29 42.90 -14.66
N GLY A 223 26.66 43.05 -15.93
CA GLY A 223 27.96 43.53 -16.37
C GLY A 223 29.04 42.44 -16.48
N PRO A 224 30.18 42.78 -17.12
CA PRO A 224 31.32 41.88 -17.27
C PRO A 224 32.18 41.83 -16.00
N ILE A 225 32.73 40.65 -15.73
CA ILE A 225 33.62 40.41 -14.60
C ILE A 225 34.90 39.78 -15.08
N LEU A 226 36.02 40.41 -14.73
CA LEU A 226 37.33 39.91 -15.10
C LEU A 226 37.65 38.65 -14.30
N VAL A 227 37.85 37.53 -15.00
CA VAL A 227 38.34 36.28 -14.43
C VAL A 227 39.72 36.00 -14.98
N THR A 228 40.66 35.65 -14.11
CA THR A 228 42.07 35.45 -14.51
C THR A 228 42.30 34.11 -15.22
N TYR A 229 41.30 33.23 -15.28
CA TYR A 229 41.41 31.88 -15.82
C TYR A 229 40.15 31.42 -16.57
N ARG A 230 40.30 30.38 -17.39
CA ARG A 230 39.17 29.71 -18.07
C ARG A 230 38.39 28.88 -17.05
N ILE A 231 37.07 29.00 -17.03
CA ILE A 231 36.24 28.24 -16.09
C ILE A 231 36.07 26.84 -16.66
N ASN A 232 36.39 25.83 -15.86
CA ASN A 232 36.24 24.45 -16.25
C ASN A 232 34.87 23.90 -15.82
N THR A 233 33.94 23.76 -16.77
CA THR A 233 32.57 23.27 -16.56
C THR A 233 32.49 21.79 -16.18
N PHE A 234 33.57 21.01 -16.23
CA PHE A 234 33.57 19.61 -15.79
C PHE A 234 33.22 19.43 -14.30
N HIS A 235 33.32 20.50 -13.49
CA HIS A 235 33.05 20.44 -12.06
C HIS A 235 31.58 20.64 -11.73
N GLN A 236 30.95 21.74 -12.17
CA GLN A 236 29.57 22.06 -11.82
C GLN A 236 29.00 23.23 -12.65
N ILE A 237 27.94 22.98 -13.43
CA ILE A 237 27.20 24.03 -14.17
C ILE A 237 26.11 24.68 -13.30
N SER A 238 25.46 23.90 -12.44
CA SER A 238 24.36 24.32 -11.57
C SER A 238 24.88 24.78 -10.20
N GLY A 239 24.65 26.03 -9.84
CA GLY A 239 25.11 26.60 -8.58
C GLY A 239 24.09 26.44 -7.45
N PRO A 240 24.39 25.68 -6.37
CA PRO A 240 23.49 25.57 -5.23
C PRO A 240 23.16 26.93 -4.61
N PHE A 241 21.87 27.15 -4.31
CA PHE A 241 21.37 28.38 -3.72
C PHE A 241 21.24 28.27 -2.19
N LEU A 242 22.00 29.08 -1.46
CA LEU A 242 21.99 29.14 0.00
C LEU A 242 22.21 30.58 0.47
N ASN A 243 21.50 31.03 1.51
CA ASN A 243 21.68 32.36 2.11
C ASN A 243 21.73 33.50 1.08
N ASN A 244 20.74 33.52 0.17
CA ASN A 244 20.60 34.50 -0.92
C ASN A 244 21.69 34.43 -2.00
N ASN A 245 22.60 33.46 -1.94
CA ASN A 245 23.71 33.33 -2.87
C ASN A 245 23.61 32.05 -3.69
N CYS A 246 23.85 32.16 -5.00
CA CYS A 246 24.14 31.01 -5.86
C CYS A 246 25.66 30.78 -5.86
N HIS A 247 26.12 29.53 -5.76
CA HIS A 247 27.55 29.20 -5.56
C HIS A 247 28.11 28.37 -6.70
N TRP A 248 29.29 28.71 -7.22
CA TRP A 248 29.95 27.95 -8.27
C TRP A 248 31.43 27.80 -8.02
N ILE A 249 31.97 26.61 -8.33
CA ILE A 249 33.42 26.40 -8.37
C ILE A 249 33.90 26.99 -9.70
N VAL A 250 34.73 28.03 -9.62
CA VAL A 250 35.27 28.69 -10.82
C VAL A 250 36.73 28.31 -11.10
N SER A 251 37.49 27.94 -10.06
CA SER A 251 38.81 27.30 -10.15
C SER A 251 39.02 26.35 -8.98
N ASP A 252 40.10 25.56 -9.03
CA ASP A 252 40.48 24.59 -7.98
C ASP A 252 40.53 25.20 -6.57
N ASN A 253 40.74 26.52 -6.46
CA ASN A 253 40.88 27.21 -5.20
C ASN A 253 39.90 28.39 -4.97
N GLN A 254 38.86 28.55 -5.81
CA GLN A 254 37.91 29.66 -5.67
C GLN A 254 36.46 29.26 -5.93
N ILE A 255 35.58 29.71 -5.03
CA ILE A 255 34.14 29.74 -5.23
C ILE A 255 33.74 31.16 -5.63
N CYS A 256 32.97 31.27 -6.70
CA CYS A 256 32.26 32.49 -7.08
C CYS A 256 30.83 32.39 -6.56
N THR A 257 30.30 33.51 -6.08
CA THR A 257 28.90 33.61 -5.66
C THR A 257 28.25 34.85 -6.23
N VAL A 258 26.93 34.77 -6.44
CA VAL A 258 26.10 35.92 -6.78
C VAL A 258 25.04 36.07 -5.71
N ASP A 259 25.09 37.20 -5.01
CA ASP A 259 24.08 37.63 -4.06
C ASP A 259 22.83 38.06 -4.85
N LEU A 260 21.69 37.40 -4.68
CA LEU A 260 20.47 37.72 -5.43
C LEU A 260 19.71 38.95 -4.88
N ASP A 261 20.05 39.42 -3.68
CA ASP A 261 19.49 40.64 -3.09
C ASP A 261 20.23 41.87 -3.64
N LYS A 262 21.57 41.81 -3.68
CA LYS A 262 22.42 42.91 -4.14
C LYS A 262 22.83 42.81 -5.61
N GLU A 263 22.74 41.61 -6.16
CA GLU A 263 23.14 41.26 -7.53
C GLU A 263 24.60 41.55 -7.82
N THR A 264 25.42 41.31 -6.79
CA THR A 264 26.86 41.50 -6.83
C THR A 264 27.57 40.17 -6.69
N PHE A 265 28.78 40.12 -7.22
CA PHE A 265 29.62 38.94 -7.19
C PHE A 265 30.55 38.98 -5.99
N GLN A 266 30.72 37.84 -5.34
CA GLN A 266 31.65 37.67 -4.23
C GLN A 266 32.49 36.40 -4.43
N TYR A 267 33.71 36.41 -3.91
CA TYR A 267 34.67 35.31 -4.05
C TYR A 267 35.09 34.77 -2.70
N PHE A 268 35.14 33.44 -2.61
CA PHE A 268 35.68 32.74 -1.45
C PHE A 268 36.88 31.90 -1.86
N HIS A 269 37.94 31.96 -1.06
CA HIS A 269 39.04 31.01 -1.19
C HIS A 269 38.59 29.63 -0.68
N LEU A 270 38.84 28.62 -1.50
CA LEU A 270 38.62 27.22 -1.14
C LEU A 270 39.89 26.42 -1.43
N LEU A 271 40.05 25.28 -0.77
CA LEU A 271 41.04 24.28 -1.16
C LEU A 271 40.27 23.09 -1.73
N LEU A 272 40.50 22.83 -3.02
CA LEU A 272 40.17 21.61 -3.77
C LEU A 272 38.77 20.99 -3.53
N PRO A 273 37.69 21.48 -4.17
CA PRO A 273 36.45 20.71 -4.31
C PRO A 273 36.31 20.06 -5.69
N HIS A 274 35.57 18.95 -5.75
CA HIS A 274 35.05 18.43 -7.02
C HIS A 274 33.60 18.86 -7.28
N VAL A 275 32.77 19.02 -6.24
CA VAL A 275 31.33 19.39 -6.35
C VAL A 275 30.87 20.17 -5.10
N LEU A 276 30.00 21.18 -5.25
CA LEU A 276 29.26 21.81 -4.15
C LEU A 276 27.83 21.27 -4.03
N ALA A 277 27.32 21.17 -2.81
CA ALA A 277 25.94 20.77 -2.51
C ALA A 277 25.41 21.50 -1.26
N ILE A 278 24.14 21.30 -0.93
CA ILE A 278 23.55 21.78 0.31
C ILE A 278 23.06 20.58 1.10
N LEU A 279 23.52 20.44 2.34
CA LEU A 279 23.05 19.42 3.27
C LEU A 279 22.72 20.08 4.60
N LYS A 280 21.54 19.76 5.17
CA LYS A 280 21.03 20.34 6.43
C LYS A 280 21.08 21.87 6.47
N GLY A 281 20.87 22.53 5.32
CA GLY A 281 20.91 24.01 5.24
C GLY A 281 22.31 24.62 5.31
N CYS A 282 23.38 23.80 5.17
CA CYS A 282 24.75 24.27 5.13
C CYS A 282 25.35 24.03 3.74
N LEU A 283 26.32 24.86 3.34
CA LEU A 283 27.10 24.65 2.12
C LEU A 283 28.07 23.48 2.35
N CYS A 284 28.10 22.55 1.42
CA CYS A 284 28.94 21.37 1.48
C CYS A 284 29.87 21.28 0.28
N LYS A 285 31.09 20.80 0.49
CA LYS A 285 31.98 20.39 -0.60
C LYS A 285 32.25 18.89 -0.52
N LEU A 286 32.33 18.27 -1.69
CA LEU A 286 32.75 16.89 -1.85
C LEU A 286 34.20 16.85 -2.35
N GLU A 287 35.02 16.11 -1.61
CA GLU A 287 36.39 15.78 -1.98
C GLU A 287 36.48 14.30 -2.34
N THR A 288 37.14 14.01 -3.45
CA THR A 288 37.26 12.66 -4.01
C THR A 288 38.73 12.26 -3.97
N TYR A 289 39.02 11.16 -3.31
CA TYR A 289 40.35 10.58 -3.22
C TYR A 289 40.36 9.18 -3.86
N ASN A 290 41.55 8.66 -4.13
CA ASN A 290 41.71 7.30 -4.67
C ASN A 290 41.07 6.21 -3.79
N SER A 291 41.03 6.43 -2.47
CA SER A 291 40.55 5.45 -1.47
C SER A 291 39.18 5.77 -0.87
N HIS A 292 38.71 7.02 -0.94
CA HIS A 292 37.50 7.45 -0.23
C HIS A 292 36.95 8.77 -0.77
N PHE A 293 35.73 9.11 -0.36
CA PHE A 293 35.12 10.43 -0.53
C PHE A 293 34.98 11.09 0.84
N SER A 294 35.20 12.40 0.91
CA SER A 294 34.95 13.19 2.12
C SER A 294 33.91 14.27 1.83
N ILE A 295 32.86 14.31 2.65
CA ILE A 295 31.87 15.39 2.66
C ILE A 295 32.27 16.37 3.76
N TRP A 296 32.52 17.61 3.38
CA TRP A 296 32.79 18.70 4.31
C TRP A 296 31.63 19.68 4.34
N VAL A 297 31.34 20.20 5.52
CA VAL A 297 30.25 21.14 5.78
C VAL A 297 30.82 22.43 6.34
N MET A 298 30.42 23.57 5.78
CA MET A 298 30.72 24.89 6.33
C MET A 298 29.72 25.18 7.46
N LYS A 299 30.18 25.14 8.72
CA LYS A 299 29.30 25.33 9.89
C LYS A 299 28.86 26.79 10.06
N GLU A 300 29.77 27.72 9.80
CA GLU A 300 29.55 29.16 9.77
C GLU A 300 29.74 29.66 8.35
N TYR A 301 28.65 30.13 7.76
CA TYR A 301 28.62 30.56 6.37
C TYR A 301 29.59 31.72 6.09
N GLY A 302 30.39 31.60 5.02
CA GLY A 302 31.35 32.62 4.59
C GLY A 302 32.69 32.62 5.35
N ILE A 303 32.83 31.85 6.43
CA ILE A 303 34.05 31.79 7.23
C ILE A 303 34.99 30.70 6.69
N LYS A 304 36.15 31.10 6.16
CA LYS A 304 37.14 30.20 5.53
C LYS A 304 37.53 29.00 6.40
N ASN A 305 37.70 29.20 7.71
CA ASN A 305 38.15 28.15 8.64
C ASN A 305 36.99 27.32 9.24
N SER A 306 35.75 27.52 8.77
CA SER A 306 34.57 26.83 9.30
C SER A 306 34.22 25.53 8.57
N TRP A 307 35.03 25.12 7.59
CA TRP A 307 34.90 23.82 6.94
C TRP A 307 35.27 22.70 7.90
N HIS A 308 34.31 21.84 8.21
CA HIS A 308 34.49 20.65 9.02
C HIS A 308 34.17 19.39 8.23
N LYS A 309 34.97 18.33 8.38
CA LYS A 309 34.70 17.04 7.73
C LYS A 309 33.53 16.37 8.45
N GLU A 310 32.40 16.24 7.78
CA GLU A 310 31.19 15.64 8.36
C GLU A 310 31.19 14.13 8.18
N VAL A 311 31.55 13.63 7.00
CA VAL A 311 31.49 12.21 6.66
C VAL A 311 32.64 11.79 5.76
N MET A 312 33.12 10.57 5.95
CA MET A 312 34.04 9.86 5.06
C MET A 312 33.38 8.57 4.56
N ILE A 313 33.40 8.34 3.25
CA ILE A 313 32.84 7.15 2.60
C ILE A 313 33.98 6.42 1.92
N ARG A 314 34.35 5.24 2.43
CA ARG A 314 35.45 4.44 1.87
C ARG A 314 35.03 3.78 0.56
N ARG A 315 35.97 3.58 -0.35
CA ARG A 315 35.71 2.90 -1.63
C ARG A 315 35.36 1.42 -1.44
N GLU A 316 35.92 0.79 -0.41
CA GLU A 316 35.76 -0.64 -0.08
C GLU A 316 34.30 -1.02 0.19
N ILE A 317 33.55 -0.17 0.89
CA ILE A 317 32.13 -0.42 1.21
C ILE A 317 31.22 -0.23 -0.01
N CYS A 318 31.71 0.42 -1.07
CA CYS A 318 30.96 0.64 -2.30
C CYS A 318 31.22 -0.44 -3.38
N VAL A 319 32.06 -1.46 -3.08
CA VAL A 319 32.43 -2.51 -4.05
C VAL A 319 31.20 -3.31 -4.49
N ASP A 320 30.33 -3.68 -3.55
CA ASP A 320 29.09 -4.43 -3.81
C ASP A 320 28.07 -3.65 -4.67
N LEU A 321 28.26 -2.33 -4.83
CA LEU A 321 27.44 -1.50 -5.70
C LEU A 321 27.86 -1.58 -7.19
N GLY A 322 28.93 -2.32 -7.52
CA GLY A 322 29.39 -2.55 -8.90
C GLY A 322 30.47 -1.58 -9.37
N TRP A 323 31.35 -1.13 -8.47
CA TRP A 323 32.34 -0.09 -8.70
C TRP A 323 33.31 -0.36 -9.87
N PRO A 324 33.36 0.46 -10.95
CA PRO A 324 34.43 0.40 -11.94
C PRO A 324 35.59 1.36 -11.59
N LEU A 325 36.79 1.07 -12.10
CA LEU A 325 38.06 1.83 -11.95
C LEU A 325 38.03 3.33 -12.37
N ALA A 326 36.89 3.87 -12.82
CA ALA A 326 36.77 5.26 -13.27
C ALA A 326 36.41 6.22 -12.11
N TYR A 327 37.00 7.42 -12.11
CA TYR A 327 36.66 8.53 -11.23
C TYR A 327 35.26 9.06 -11.53
N LYS A 328 34.22 8.47 -10.94
CA LYS A 328 32.84 8.98 -11.07
C LYS A 328 32.39 9.68 -9.79
N PRO A 329 31.65 10.80 -9.90
CA PRO A 329 31.26 11.61 -8.75
C PRO A 329 30.13 10.96 -7.95
N ILE A 330 30.16 11.22 -6.64
CA ILE A 330 29.06 10.96 -5.71
C ILE A 330 28.26 12.26 -5.58
N HIS A 331 26.94 12.20 -5.48
CA HIS A 331 26.11 13.39 -5.25
C HIS A 331 25.26 13.20 -4.00
N PRO A 332 25.62 13.80 -2.85
CA PRO A 332 24.77 13.75 -1.67
C PRO A 332 23.54 14.64 -1.89
N VAL A 333 22.36 14.08 -1.62
CA VAL A 333 21.09 14.74 -1.95
C VAL A 333 20.34 15.19 -0.70
N ALA A 334 20.30 14.36 0.35
CA ALA A 334 19.56 14.67 1.56
C ALA A 334 20.17 13.96 2.79
N VAL A 335 19.88 14.49 3.98
CA VAL A 335 20.15 13.79 5.25
C VAL A 335 18.82 13.53 5.95
N LEU A 336 18.62 12.30 6.39
CA LEU A 336 17.41 11.81 7.03
C LEU A 336 17.44 12.10 8.55
N LYS A 337 16.30 11.94 9.26
CA LYS A 337 16.26 12.32 10.69
C LYS A 337 17.08 11.37 11.57
N ASP A 338 17.23 10.11 11.16
CA ASP A 338 18.12 9.14 11.80
C ASP A 338 19.62 9.48 11.63
N GLY A 339 19.95 10.40 10.72
CA GLY A 339 21.31 10.83 10.41
C GLY A 339 21.90 10.16 9.16
N SER A 340 21.19 9.21 8.55
CA SER A 340 21.59 8.56 7.31
C SER A 340 21.60 9.55 6.15
N ILE A 341 22.54 9.40 5.22
CA ILE A 341 22.73 10.28 4.07
C ILE A 341 22.26 9.58 2.80
N LEU A 342 21.36 10.24 2.09
CA LEU A 342 20.91 9.78 0.79
C LEU A 342 21.84 10.31 -0.30
N ILE A 343 22.33 9.39 -1.12
CA ILE A 343 23.41 9.62 -2.06
C ILE A 343 23.01 9.07 -3.42
N VAL A 344 23.18 9.87 -4.47
CA VAL A 344 23.16 9.35 -5.84
C VAL A 344 24.57 8.94 -6.21
N PHE A 345 24.74 7.65 -6.49
CA PHE A 345 26.00 7.05 -6.90
C PHE A 345 25.84 6.36 -8.26
N GLU A 346 26.59 6.85 -9.25
CA GLU A 346 26.38 6.52 -10.68
C GLU A 346 24.92 6.70 -11.11
N ASN A 347 24.15 5.61 -11.09
CA ASN A 347 22.75 5.51 -11.50
C ASN A 347 21.85 4.96 -10.40
N LYS A 348 22.38 4.85 -9.18
CA LYS A 348 21.71 4.24 -8.04
C LYS A 348 21.45 5.29 -6.98
N LEU A 349 20.30 5.17 -6.33
CA LEU A 349 19.99 5.90 -5.12
C LEU A 349 20.39 5.01 -3.94
N CYS A 350 21.40 5.44 -3.19
CA CYS A 350 22.00 4.71 -2.10
C CYS A 350 21.75 5.40 -0.77
N LEU A 351 21.56 4.62 0.28
CA LEU A 351 21.49 5.09 1.66
C LEU A 351 22.80 4.77 2.36
N PHE A 352 23.50 5.78 2.83
CA PHE A 352 24.72 5.63 3.63
C PHE A 352 24.40 5.93 5.09
N ASP A 353 24.66 4.97 5.98
CA ASP A 353 24.58 5.19 7.43
C ASP A 353 25.99 5.51 7.97
N PRO A 354 26.26 6.75 8.40
CA PRO A 354 27.55 7.13 8.96
C PRO A 354 27.91 6.40 10.26
N ARG A 355 26.94 5.82 10.98
CA ARG A 355 27.17 5.15 12.28
C ARG A 355 27.69 3.73 12.11
N SER A 356 27.12 3.00 11.16
CA SER A 356 27.54 1.63 10.83
C SER A 356 28.61 1.58 9.73
N GLU A 357 28.88 2.72 9.07
CA GLU A 357 29.71 2.81 7.86
C GLU A 357 29.22 1.89 6.73
N THR A 358 27.91 1.62 6.65
CA THR A 358 27.32 0.79 5.60
C THR A 358 26.65 1.63 4.53
N ILE A 359 26.74 1.17 3.29
CA ILE A 359 25.99 1.74 2.16
C ILE A 359 25.10 0.66 1.55
N GLU A 360 23.83 0.97 1.32
CA GLU A 360 22.88 0.07 0.68
C GLU A 360 22.25 0.70 -0.56
N ASP A 361 22.08 -0.11 -1.61
CA ASP A 361 21.24 0.25 -2.76
C ASP A 361 19.77 0.19 -2.32
N THR A 362 19.04 1.29 -2.48
CA THR A 362 17.60 1.33 -2.15
C THR A 362 16.77 0.42 -3.07
N LYS A 363 17.34 -0.05 -4.20
CA LYS A 363 16.68 -0.87 -5.23
C LYS A 363 15.37 -0.27 -5.76
N MET A 364 15.21 1.04 -5.61
CA MET A 364 14.03 1.76 -6.04
C MET A 364 13.97 1.95 -7.55
N PHE A 365 15.13 2.01 -8.19
CA PHE A 365 15.26 2.30 -9.61
C PHE A 365 16.22 1.29 -10.25
N PHE A 366 15.84 0.77 -11.41
CA PHE A 366 16.62 -0.23 -12.15
C PHE A 366 17.18 0.31 -13.48
N ASP A 367 17.00 1.62 -13.74
CA ASP A 367 17.35 2.24 -15.03
C ASP A 367 18.80 2.75 -15.07
N ARG A 368 19.33 2.86 -16.29
CA ARG A 368 20.67 3.39 -16.58
C ARG A 368 20.55 4.90 -16.81
N ASN A 369 21.12 5.73 -15.94
CA ASN A 369 21.13 7.21 -15.92
C ASN A 369 20.07 7.83 -14.99
N LEU A 370 20.47 7.94 -13.71
CA LEU A 370 19.69 8.57 -12.64
C LEU A 370 20.36 9.89 -12.25
N SER A 371 19.60 10.97 -12.19
CA SER A 371 20.02 12.19 -11.50
C SER A 371 18.94 12.63 -10.51
N GLY A 372 19.33 13.28 -9.42
CA GLY A 372 18.41 13.65 -8.35
C GLY A 372 18.78 14.98 -7.72
N LEU A 373 17.76 15.72 -7.27
CA LEU A 373 17.92 16.95 -6.51
C LEU A 373 16.95 16.96 -5.33
N ALA A 374 17.38 17.58 -4.22
CA ALA A 374 16.50 17.84 -3.09
C ALA A 374 15.39 18.81 -3.52
N TYR A 375 14.15 18.47 -3.18
CA TYR A 375 12.97 19.21 -3.57
C TYR A 375 12.06 19.44 -2.37
N ARG A 376 11.74 20.71 -2.11
CA ARG A 376 10.75 21.10 -1.11
C ARG A 376 9.43 21.37 -1.83
N PRO A 377 8.43 20.47 -1.78
CA PRO A 377 7.20 20.64 -2.54
C PRO A 377 6.39 21.86 -2.06
N SER A 378 5.71 22.53 -2.99
CA SER A 378 4.89 23.72 -2.71
C SER A 378 3.67 23.79 -3.63
N PHE A 379 2.60 24.41 -3.15
CA PHE A 379 1.40 24.72 -3.94
C PHE A 379 1.49 26.06 -4.69
N LEU A 380 2.66 26.70 -4.71
CA LEU A 380 2.91 27.96 -5.41
C LEU A 380 2.57 27.85 -6.90
N LYS A 381 1.59 28.64 -7.34
CA LYS A 381 1.19 28.63 -8.74
C LYS A 381 2.03 29.58 -9.58
N LEU A 382 2.42 29.16 -10.78
CA LEU A 382 3.14 30.01 -11.73
C LEU A 382 2.26 31.11 -12.33
N GLN A 383 0.93 30.95 -12.28
CA GLN A 383 -0.01 32.00 -12.67
C GLN A 383 0.14 33.30 -11.84
N HIS A 384 0.83 33.24 -10.70
CA HIS A 384 1.11 34.40 -9.86
C HIS A 384 2.05 35.40 -10.53
N PHE A 385 2.85 34.95 -11.51
CA PHE A 385 3.74 35.80 -12.29
C PHE A 385 2.96 36.32 -13.52
N GLU A 386 2.05 37.27 -13.29
CA GLU A 386 0.98 37.71 -14.23
C GLU A 386 1.47 38.09 -15.64
N SER A 387 2.73 38.51 -15.80
CA SER A 387 3.29 38.90 -17.10
C SER A 387 3.73 37.71 -17.97
N GLU A 388 3.92 36.52 -17.39
CA GLU A 388 4.46 35.35 -18.09
C GLU A 388 3.37 34.49 -18.73
N ARG A 389 3.64 34.00 -19.95
CA ARG A 389 2.84 32.91 -20.51
C ARG A 389 3.19 31.61 -19.80
N PHE A 390 2.26 31.11 -19.00
CA PHE A 390 2.37 29.80 -18.36
C PHE A 390 1.49 28.77 -19.08
N HIS A 391 1.84 27.50 -18.88
CA HIS A 391 1.15 26.36 -19.45
C HIS A 391 0.83 25.32 -18.36
N THR A 392 -0.35 24.73 -18.42
CA THR A 392 -0.76 23.61 -17.54
C THR A 392 -0.50 22.28 -18.23
N PHE A 393 0.08 21.30 -17.53
CA PHE A 393 0.47 20.01 -18.13
C PHE A 393 -0.74 19.16 -18.60
N TYR A 394 -1.96 19.45 -18.11
CA TYR A 394 -3.24 18.88 -18.55
C TYR A 394 -4.35 19.94 -18.37
N ARG A 395 -5.45 19.87 -19.15
CA ARG A 395 -6.71 20.53 -18.74
C ARG A 395 -7.05 20.01 -17.36
N THR A 396 -7.11 20.89 -16.37
CA THR A 396 -7.56 20.58 -15.03
C THR A 396 -8.92 19.90 -15.14
N LEU A 397 -9.00 18.60 -14.87
CA LEU A 397 -10.24 17.82 -14.93
C LEU A 397 -11.29 18.26 -13.90
N MET A 398 -10.98 19.24 -13.06
CA MET A 398 -12.02 19.98 -12.35
C MET A 398 -12.48 21.13 -13.23
N ASP A 399 -13.36 20.80 -14.16
CA ASP A 399 -14.42 21.75 -14.44
C ASP A 399 -15.22 21.92 -13.14
N PRO A 400 -15.36 23.14 -12.57
CA PRO A 400 -16.27 23.39 -11.46
C PRO A 400 -17.74 23.04 -11.77
N SER A 401 -18.06 22.66 -13.02
CA SER A 401 -19.34 22.16 -13.52
C SER A 401 -19.55 20.63 -13.43
N MET A 402 -18.89 19.89 -12.52
CA MET A 402 -19.44 18.59 -12.08
C MET A 402 -20.77 18.85 -11.36
N GLU A 403 -21.80 19.18 -12.14
CA GLU A 403 -23.20 19.06 -11.78
C GLU A 403 -23.35 17.68 -11.14
N ALA A 404 -24.01 17.68 -9.99
CA ALA A 404 -24.06 16.53 -9.11
C ALA A 404 -24.66 15.33 -9.86
N LEU A 405 -23.81 14.41 -10.33
CA LEU A 405 -24.21 13.14 -10.95
C LEU A 405 -25.45 12.59 -10.23
N PRO A 406 -26.50 12.16 -10.96
CA PRO A 406 -27.66 11.50 -10.39
C PRO A 406 -27.25 10.44 -9.37
N ALA A 407 -28.08 10.25 -8.34
CA ALA A 407 -27.81 9.32 -7.26
C ALA A 407 -27.57 7.90 -7.80
N GLU A 408 -28.34 7.52 -8.81
CA GLU A 408 -28.34 6.23 -9.48
C GLU A 408 -27.03 6.00 -10.24
N LEU A 409 -26.58 6.99 -11.02
CA LEU A 409 -25.29 6.91 -11.73
C LEU A 409 -24.11 6.90 -10.74
N THR A 410 -24.20 7.67 -9.66
CA THR A 410 -23.19 7.65 -8.60
C THR A 410 -23.14 6.27 -7.93
N MET A 411 -24.29 5.68 -7.65
CA MET A 411 -24.42 4.34 -7.08
C MET A 411 -23.85 3.27 -8.03
N ASP A 412 -24.14 3.37 -9.33
CA ASP A 412 -23.60 2.49 -10.37
C ASP A 412 -22.07 2.55 -10.42
N ILE A 413 -21.50 3.76 -10.42
CA ILE A 413 -20.05 3.97 -10.45
C ILE A 413 -19.40 3.40 -9.18
N LEU A 414 -19.89 3.82 -8.01
CA LEU A 414 -19.30 3.41 -6.73
C LEU A 414 -19.40 1.89 -6.52
N SER A 415 -20.47 1.24 -6.97
CA SER A 415 -20.67 -0.21 -6.80
C SER A 415 -19.74 -1.07 -7.66
N ARG A 416 -19.02 -0.47 -8.62
CA ARG A 416 -17.98 -1.16 -9.43
C ARG A 416 -16.59 -1.03 -8.83
N LEU A 417 -16.41 -0.20 -7.81
CA LEU A 417 -15.11 0.04 -7.20
C LEU A 417 -14.75 -1.05 -6.18
N PRO A 418 -13.44 -1.30 -5.95
CA PRO A 418 -13.00 -2.12 -4.83
C PRO A 418 -13.50 -1.56 -3.50
N VAL A 419 -13.76 -2.45 -2.54
CA VAL A 419 -14.32 -2.10 -1.22
C VAL A 419 -13.44 -1.10 -0.47
N LYS A 420 -12.11 -1.24 -0.52
CA LYS A 420 -11.17 -0.27 0.05
C LYS A 420 -11.39 1.14 -0.48
N THR A 421 -11.57 1.28 -1.80
CA THR A 421 -11.85 2.56 -2.44
C THR A 421 -13.20 3.11 -1.98
N ILE A 422 -14.23 2.26 -1.92
CA ILE A 422 -15.56 2.65 -1.46
C ILE A 422 -15.54 3.14 0.00
N ILE A 423 -14.78 2.49 0.88
CA ILE A 423 -14.59 2.93 2.27
C ILE A 423 -14.02 4.36 2.31
N HIS A 424 -13.04 4.68 1.46
CA HIS A 424 -12.54 6.06 1.35
C HIS A 424 -13.57 7.01 0.73
N CYS A 425 -14.36 6.57 -0.26
CA CYS A 425 -15.43 7.36 -0.87
C CYS A 425 -16.49 7.80 0.16
N LYS A 426 -16.78 6.99 1.19
CA LYS A 426 -17.69 7.38 2.30
C LYS A 426 -17.20 8.63 3.04
N CYS A 427 -15.91 8.91 3.04
CA CYS A 427 -15.32 10.06 3.73
C CYS A 427 -15.35 11.34 2.89
N VAL A 428 -15.71 11.26 1.60
CA VAL A 428 -15.64 12.41 0.68
C VAL A 428 -16.79 13.39 0.91
N CYS A 429 -18.03 12.93 0.93
CA CYS A 429 -19.19 13.79 1.18
C CYS A 429 -20.40 13.04 1.75
N LYS A 430 -21.35 13.77 2.35
CA LYS A 430 -22.60 13.21 2.91
C LYS A 430 -23.41 12.43 1.87
N LYS A 431 -23.49 12.92 0.62
CA LYS A 431 -24.20 12.24 -0.47
C LYS A 431 -23.63 10.84 -0.74
N TRP A 432 -22.32 10.73 -0.94
CA TRP A 432 -21.66 9.43 -1.20
C TRP A 432 -21.73 8.52 0.02
N ARG A 433 -21.53 9.07 1.22
CA ARG A 433 -21.74 8.33 2.47
C ARG A 433 -23.13 7.72 2.52
N ASN A 434 -24.17 8.51 2.27
CA ASN A 434 -25.56 8.06 2.32
C ASN A 434 -25.85 7.00 1.25
N LEU A 435 -25.33 7.17 0.03
CA LEU A 435 -25.48 6.18 -1.05
C LEU A 435 -24.86 4.82 -0.68
N VAL A 436 -23.64 4.82 -0.15
CA VAL A 436 -22.96 3.57 0.24
C VAL A 436 -23.61 2.93 1.49
N LEU A 437 -24.28 3.74 2.31
CA LEU A 437 -25.06 3.28 3.46
C LEU A 437 -26.45 2.75 3.08
N ASP A 438 -26.89 2.93 1.84
CA ASP A 438 -28.16 2.44 1.34
C ASP A 438 -28.15 0.92 1.12
N SER A 439 -29.25 0.25 1.43
CA SER A 439 -29.35 -1.21 1.29
C SER A 439 -29.33 -1.66 -0.17
N SER A 440 -29.84 -0.85 -1.11
CA SER A 440 -29.79 -1.13 -2.54
C SER A 440 -28.34 -1.13 -3.05
N PHE A 441 -27.48 -0.24 -2.52
CA PHE A 441 -26.06 -0.23 -2.84
C PHE A 441 -25.39 -1.53 -2.40
N ALA A 442 -25.68 -2.03 -1.19
CA ALA A 442 -25.11 -3.27 -0.71
C ALA A 442 -25.46 -4.46 -1.63
N ASN A 443 -26.71 -4.57 -2.06
CA ASN A 443 -27.15 -5.63 -2.98
C ASN A 443 -26.51 -5.47 -4.37
N LEU A 444 -26.47 -4.25 -4.89
CA LEU A 444 -25.86 -3.96 -6.20
C LEU A 444 -24.36 -4.26 -6.20
N HIS A 445 -23.64 -3.77 -5.19
CA HIS A 445 -22.21 -4.02 -5.03
C HIS A 445 -21.94 -5.52 -4.83
N LEU A 446 -22.73 -6.21 -4.00
CA LEU A 446 -22.58 -7.64 -3.79
C LEU A 446 -22.80 -8.43 -5.08
N SER A 447 -23.82 -8.12 -5.89
CA SER A 447 -24.07 -8.80 -7.17
C SER A 447 -22.93 -8.64 -8.18
N ARG A 448 -22.21 -7.51 -8.13
CA ARG A 448 -21.08 -7.19 -9.02
C ARG A 448 -19.73 -7.66 -8.50
N SER A 449 -19.60 -7.83 -7.19
CA SER A 449 -18.34 -8.16 -6.55
C SER A 449 -17.94 -9.59 -6.91
N PRO A 450 -16.79 -9.84 -7.54
CA PRO A 450 -16.33 -11.21 -7.73
C PRO A 450 -15.91 -11.82 -6.37
N PRO A 451 -15.88 -13.15 -6.23
CA PRO A 451 -15.29 -13.81 -5.06
C PRO A 451 -13.75 -13.75 -5.13
N THR A 452 -13.19 -12.55 -5.08
CA THR A 452 -11.74 -12.29 -5.24
C THR A 452 -11.00 -12.20 -3.91
N GLY A 453 -11.62 -12.60 -2.81
CA GLY A 453 -11.03 -12.48 -1.48
C GLY A 453 -11.22 -13.73 -0.65
N PHE A 454 -10.40 -13.84 0.39
CA PHE A 454 -10.55 -14.84 1.42
C PHE A 454 -10.18 -14.23 2.77
N VAL A 455 -10.74 -14.80 3.83
CA VAL A 455 -10.38 -14.42 5.19
C VAL A 455 -9.56 -15.55 5.79
N ILE A 456 -8.39 -15.22 6.31
CA ILE A 456 -7.60 -16.11 7.15
C ILE A 456 -7.88 -15.79 8.61
N HIS A 457 -8.27 -16.79 9.38
CA HIS A 457 -8.21 -16.72 10.84
C HIS A 457 -6.81 -17.15 11.28
N HIS A 458 -6.07 -16.22 11.87
CA HIS A 458 -4.73 -16.45 12.40
C HIS A 458 -4.81 -16.60 13.91
N GLU A 459 -4.53 -17.81 14.42
CA GLU A 459 -4.51 -18.07 15.86
C GLU A 459 -3.20 -17.51 16.47
N PRO A 460 -3.25 -16.93 17.68
CA PRO A 460 -2.07 -16.38 18.38
C PRO A 460 -1.21 -17.47 19.01
N ARG A 461 0.03 -17.13 19.36
CA ARG A 461 0.96 -18.02 20.08
C ARG A 461 0.50 -18.37 21.49
N VAL A 462 -0.42 -17.60 22.07
CA VAL A 462 -0.86 -17.73 23.45
C VAL A 462 -2.18 -18.51 23.51
N PRO A 463 -2.27 -19.60 24.31
CA PRO A 463 -3.53 -20.30 24.50
C PRO A 463 -4.66 -19.37 24.95
N ASN A 464 -5.83 -19.50 24.34
CA ASN A 464 -7.04 -18.73 24.59
C ASN A 464 -7.06 -17.29 24.04
N ASP A 465 -6.12 -16.83 23.22
CA ASP A 465 -6.34 -15.54 22.52
C ASP A 465 -7.22 -15.77 21.26
N PRO A 466 -8.24 -14.91 20.98
CA PRO A 466 -9.20 -15.07 19.89
C PRO A 466 -8.60 -15.03 18.48
N GLY A 467 -7.37 -14.53 18.31
CA GLY A 467 -6.73 -14.42 17.01
C GLY A 467 -7.16 -13.19 16.22
N SER A 468 -6.83 -13.18 14.92
CA SER A 468 -7.20 -12.10 14.00
C SER A 468 -7.79 -12.65 12.72
N LEU A 469 -8.74 -11.92 12.13
CA LEU A 469 -9.26 -12.18 10.79
C LEU A 469 -8.53 -11.28 9.79
N LYS A 470 -7.75 -11.89 8.92
CA LYS A 470 -6.97 -11.21 7.88
C LYS A 470 -7.67 -11.38 6.55
N TRP A 471 -8.24 -10.30 6.03
CA TRP A 471 -8.81 -10.32 4.69
C TRP A 471 -7.69 -10.14 3.65
N VAL A 472 -7.56 -11.14 2.79
CA VAL A 472 -6.62 -11.17 1.68
C VAL A 472 -7.37 -10.99 0.37
N GLU A 473 -6.86 -10.12 -0.50
CA GLU A 473 -7.37 -9.92 -1.85
C GLU A 473 -6.49 -10.69 -2.85
N ILE A 474 -7.14 -11.26 -3.87
CA ILE A 474 -6.51 -11.99 -4.97
C ILE A 474 -6.75 -11.18 -6.24
N GLU A 475 -5.67 -10.64 -6.82
CA GLU A 475 -5.66 -10.09 -8.17
C GLU A 475 -5.13 -11.16 -9.14
N ASP A 476 -6.08 -11.93 -9.67
CA ASP A 476 -5.84 -13.05 -10.59
C ASP A 476 -5.84 -12.52 -12.04
N LYS A 477 -4.65 -12.31 -12.61
CA LYS A 477 -4.42 -11.89 -14.00
C LYS A 477 -3.83 -13.05 -14.83
N ALA A 478 -3.97 -12.96 -16.15
CA ALA A 478 -3.57 -14.04 -17.06
C ALA A 478 -2.07 -14.40 -16.97
N ASP A 479 -1.21 -13.43 -16.70
CA ASP A 479 0.25 -13.59 -16.77
C ASP A 479 0.94 -13.66 -15.39
N HIS A 480 0.21 -13.35 -14.31
CA HIS A 480 0.75 -13.30 -12.94
C HIS A 480 -0.36 -13.24 -11.89
N HIS A 481 -0.14 -13.90 -10.75
CA HIS A 481 -1.03 -13.84 -9.59
C HIS A 481 -0.46 -12.91 -8.54
N HIS A 482 -1.14 -11.80 -8.30
CA HIS A 482 -0.81 -10.93 -7.17
C HIS A 482 -1.76 -11.23 -6.02
N ILE A 483 -1.26 -12.00 -5.05
CA ILE A 483 -1.91 -12.17 -3.76
C ILE A 483 -1.35 -11.08 -2.84
N TYR A 484 -2.21 -10.22 -2.31
CA TYR A 484 -1.77 -9.21 -1.35
C TYR A 484 -2.77 -9.05 -0.21
N HIS A 485 -2.21 -8.71 0.94
CA HIS A 485 -2.97 -8.45 2.16
C HIS A 485 -2.71 -7.00 2.59
N ASP A 486 -3.78 -6.20 2.61
CA ASP A 486 -3.72 -4.84 3.14
C ASP A 486 -4.00 -4.84 4.65
N ARG A 487 -3.08 -4.30 5.44
CA ARG A 487 -3.25 -4.16 6.89
C ARG A 487 -4.50 -3.35 7.28
N LEU A 488 -4.96 -2.42 6.43
CA LEU A 488 -6.21 -1.67 6.66
C LEU A 488 -7.46 -2.54 6.63
N LEU A 489 -7.37 -3.73 6.01
CA LEU A 489 -8.44 -4.72 5.88
C LEU A 489 -8.30 -5.86 6.90
N THR A 490 -7.27 -5.82 7.76
CA THR A 490 -7.12 -6.71 8.90
C THR A 490 -8.16 -6.36 9.96
N PHE A 491 -8.91 -7.37 10.39
CA PHE A 491 -9.88 -7.28 11.46
C PHE A 491 -9.38 -8.05 12.69
N ASP A 492 -8.81 -7.33 13.66
CA ASP A 492 -8.26 -7.92 14.88
C ASP A 492 -9.38 -8.26 15.88
N LEU A 493 -9.57 -9.56 16.17
CA LEU A 493 -10.60 -10.00 17.12
C LEU A 493 -10.23 -9.67 18.56
N ASN A 494 -8.96 -9.38 18.87
CA ASN A 494 -8.53 -8.99 20.21
C ASN A 494 -9.06 -7.62 20.65
N LEU A 495 -9.39 -6.76 19.69
CA LEU A 495 -10.02 -5.46 19.98
C LEU A 495 -11.42 -5.63 20.59
N LEU A 496 -12.04 -6.81 20.43
CA LEU A 496 -13.27 -7.14 21.13
C LEU A 496 -12.99 -7.67 22.53
N LEU A 497 -13.21 -6.81 23.53
CA LEU A 497 -13.19 -7.18 24.96
C LEU A 497 -14.00 -8.46 25.26
N ILE A 498 -15.10 -8.69 24.52
CA ILE A 498 -15.99 -9.86 24.69
C ILE A 498 -15.34 -11.17 24.21
N LEU A 499 -14.41 -11.10 23.25
CA LEU A 499 -13.72 -12.26 22.68
C LEU A 499 -12.36 -12.52 23.33
N GLN A 500 -11.86 -11.59 24.16
CA GLN A 500 -10.60 -11.77 24.87
C GLN A 500 -10.61 -13.04 25.72
N LYS A 501 -9.49 -13.77 25.70
CA LYS A 501 -9.32 -15.02 26.45
C LYS A 501 -10.26 -16.15 25.98
N THR A 502 -10.73 -16.11 24.73
CA THR A 502 -11.56 -17.16 24.13
C THR A 502 -11.02 -17.59 22.78
N ARG A 503 -10.95 -18.90 22.54
CA ARG A 503 -10.61 -19.43 21.22
C ARG A 503 -11.84 -19.34 20.33
N MET A 504 -11.70 -18.78 19.13
CA MET A 504 -12.78 -18.73 18.14
C MET A 504 -12.59 -19.84 17.11
N LEU A 505 -13.67 -20.57 16.83
CA LEU A 505 -13.79 -21.49 15.73
C LEU A 505 -14.61 -20.84 14.64
N GLN A 506 -14.29 -21.16 13.41
CA GLN A 506 -14.97 -20.59 12.28
C GLN A 506 -16.03 -21.57 11.76
N VAL A 507 -17.18 -21.00 11.35
CA VAL A 507 -18.40 -21.73 11.00
C VAL A 507 -18.76 -21.57 9.53
N GLY A 508 -18.44 -20.44 8.89
CA GLY A 508 -18.69 -20.23 7.47
C GLY A 508 -18.85 -18.76 7.10
N SER A 509 -18.97 -18.50 5.80
CA SER A 509 -19.17 -17.18 5.22
C SER A 509 -20.25 -17.21 4.14
N VAL A 510 -21.07 -16.17 4.08
CA VAL A 510 -22.05 -15.96 2.99
C VAL A 510 -22.31 -14.48 2.81
N ASN A 511 -22.28 -13.98 1.57
CA ASN A 511 -22.64 -12.60 1.21
C ASN A 511 -21.98 -11.51 2.08
N GLY A 512 -20.72 -11.72 2.47
CA GLY A 512 -19.94 -10.80 3.31
C GLY A 512 -20.18 -10.91 4.81
N LEU A 513 -21.08 -11.79 5.23
CA LEU A 513 -21.24 -12.18 6.64
C LEU A 513 -20.33 -13.36 6.96
N ILE A 514 -19.76 -13.35 8.16
CA ILE A 514 -18.95 -14.42 8.72
C ILE A 514 -19.62 -14.91 10.00
N CYS A 515 -19.78 -16.23 10.12
CA CYS A 515 -20.21 -16.88 11.34
C CYS A 515 -19.01 -17.44 12.10
N LEU A 516 -18.92 -17.12 13.39
CA LEU A 516 -17.89 -17.57 14.31
C LEU A 516 -18.54 -18.24 15.52
N GLY A 517 -17.96 -19.31 16.02
CA GLY A 517 -18.35 -19.99 17.25
C GLY A 517 -17.26 -19.87 18.32
N ARG A 518 -17.61 -19.56 19.56
CA ARG A 518 -16.65 -19.55 20.67
C ARG A 518 -16.39 -20.95 21.21
N TYR A 519 -15.14 -21.39 21.18
CA TYR A 519 -14.68 -22.66 21.74
C TYR A 519 -14.45 -22.56 23.26
N SER A 520 -14.87 -23.60 23.97
CA SER A 520 -14.69 -23.76 25.42
C SER A 520 -14.27 -25.21 25.73
N LEU A 521 -13.29 -25.37 26.63
CA LEU A 521 -12.76 -26.69 27.01
C LEU A 521 -13.66 -27.44 28.00
N LYS A 522 -14.59 -26.73 28.66
CA LYS A 522 -15.44 -27.28 29.74
C LYS A 522 -16.90 -27.48 29.34
N ARG A 523 -17.36 -26.79 28.30
CA ARG A 523 -18.72 -26.78 27.74
C ARG A 523 -18.54 -26.55 26.23
N ASN A 524 -19.46 -27.01 25.39
CA ASN A 524 -19.36 -26.94 23.92
C ASN A 524 -19.20 -25.50 23.38
N LEU A 525 -19.40 -25.29 22.06
CA LEU A 525 -19.55 -23.94 21.52
C LEU A 525 -20.64 -23.18 22.30
N ASP A 526 -20.25 -22.23 23.14
CA ASP A 526 -21.16 -21.57 24.09
C ASP A 526 -21.87 -20.35 23.47
N TYR A 527 -21.27 -19.76 22.42
CA TYR A 527 -21.75 -18.54 21.79
C TYR A 527 -21.48 -18.54 20.28
N THR A 528 -22.46 -18.11 19.49
CA THR A 528 -22.35 -17.92 18.04
C THR A 528 -22.43 -16.44 17.72
N TYR A 529 -21.51 -15.96 16.88
CA TYR A 529 -21.40 -14.58 16.44
C TYR A 529 -21.58 -14.51 14.94
N ILE A 530 -22.32 -13.50 14.48
CA ILE A 530 -22.33 -13.10 13.08
C ILE A 530 -21.65 -11.74 12.99
N CYS A 531 -20.69 -11.58 12.08
CA CYS A 531 -20.04 -10.31 11.83
C CYS A 531 -19.96 -9.97 10.35
N ASN A 532 -19.92 -8.67 10.07
CA ASN A 532 -19.51 -8.12 8.78
C ASN A 532 -18.25 -7.25 8.99
N PRO A 533 -17.06 -7.74 8.58
CA PRO A 533 -15.81 -6.99 8.67
C PRO A 533 -15.80 -5.64 7.92
N VAL A 534 -16.58 -5.51 6.83
CA VAL A 534 -16.60 -4.30 5.98
C VAL A 534 -17.42 -3.18 6.63
N THR A 535 -18.57 -3.51 7.22
CA THR A 535 -19.39 -2.53 7.95
C THR A 535 -18.91 -2.30 9.38
N ARG A 536 -18.00 -3.17 9.86
CA ARG A 536 -17.53 -3.21 11.23
C ARG A 536 -18.66 -3.44 12.25
N GLU A 537 -19.57 -4.34 11.89
CA GLU A 537 -20.70 -4.73 12.72
C GLU A 537 -20.60 -6.18 13.15
N TYR A 538 -21.09 -6.47 14.36
CA TYR A 538 -21.32 -7.84 14.81
C TYR A 538 -22.60 -7.95 15.64
N MET A 539 -23.11 -9.17 15.75
CA MET A 539 -24.18 -9.52 16.68
C MET A 539 -23.90 -10.88 17.32
N LEU A 540 -24.39 -11.02 18.54
CA LEU A 540 -24.31 -12.26 19.30
C LEU A 540 -25.68 -12.96 19.24
N LEU A 541 -25.68 -14.21 18.80
CA LEU A 541 -26.90 -15.01 18.80
C LEU A 541 -27.24 -15.46 20.24
N PRO A 542 -28.53 -15.62 20.58
CA PRO A 542 -28.97 -16.02 21.91
C PRO A 542 -28.27 -17.29 22.39
N ARG A 543 -27.86 -17.27 23.66
CA ARG A 543 -27.23 -18.40 24.34
C ARG A 543 -28.22 -19.54 24.50
N GLN A 544 -27.82 -20.74 24.12
CA GLN A 544 -28.65 -21.93 24.20
C GLN A 544 -28.59 -22.58 25.61
N PRO A 545 -29.68 -23.13 26.14
CA PRO A 545 -29.63 -23.98 27.33
C PRO A 545 -28.82 -25.25 27.05
N SER A 546 -27.87 -25.58 27.93
CA SER A 546 -27.01 -26.76 27.79
C SER A 546 -27.83 -28.05 27.90
N GLN A 547 -28.07 -28.75 26.78
CA GLN A 547 -28.71 -30.08 26.80
C GLN A 547 -27.71 -31.26 26.77
N THR A 548 -26.40 -31.03 26.80
CA THR A 548 -25.41 -32.13 26.81
C THR A 548 -24.98 -32.49 28.23
N HIS A 549 -25.72 -33.39 28.88
CA HIS A 549 -25.20 -34.18 30.01
C HIS A 549 -24.42 -35.38 29.45
N GLY A 550 -23.09 -35.27 29.32
CA GLY A 550 -22.25 -36.40 28.93
C GLY A 550 -20.95 -36.00 28.24
N TYR A 551 -19.85 -36.69 28.59
CA TYR A 551 -18.47 -36.42 28.19
C TYR A 551 -18.22 -36.34 26.67
N GLY A 552 -17.42 -35.34 26.27
CA GLY A 552 -16.48 -35.37 25.13
C GLY A 552 -17.03 -35.04 23.73
N PHE A 553 -16.66 -33.85 23.21
CA PHE A 553 -16.45 -33.42 21.80
C PHE A 553 -17.38 -33.84 20.63
N LEU A 554 -18.24 -34.84 20.74
CA LEU A 554 -18.79 -35.56 19.61
C LEU A 554 -20.26 -35.19 19.41
N GLY A 555 -20.53 -34.37 18.39
CA GLY A 555 -21.83 -34.46 17.74
C GLY A 555 -22.42 -33.20 17.11
N VAL A 556 -21.85 -32.00 17.24
CA VAL A 556 -22.48 -30.78 16.69
C VAL A 556 -21.79 -30.31 15.41
N VAL A 557 -22.57 -30.08 14.35
CA VAL A 557 -22.12 -29.39 13.13
C VAL A 557 -22.93 -28.13 12.89
N TYR A 558 -22.33 -27.16 12.20
CA TYR A 558 -22.96 -25.89 11.86
C TYR A 558 -22.96 -25.65 10.35
N GLY A 559 -23.89 -24.83 9.89
CA GLY A 559 -23.93 -24.29 8.53
C GLY A 559 -24.48 -22.88 8.53
N LEU A 560 -23.91 -22.00 7.72
CA LEU A 560 -24.41 -20.65 7.47
C LEU A 560 -24.78 -20.55 5.99
N GLY A 561 -25.99 -20.07 5.69
CA GLY A 561 -26.40 -19.84 4.30
C GLY A 561 -27.58 -18.89 4.18
N VAL A 562 -28.06 -18.74 2.94
CA VAL A 562 -29.20 -17.89 2.59
C VAL A 562 -30.22 -18.70 1.81
N SER A 563 -31.49 -18.60 2.19
CA SER A 563 -32.61 -19.21 1.48
C SER A 563 -32.82 -18.50 0.14
N SER A 564 -32.77 -19.25 -0.96
CA SER A 564 -33.01 -18.71 -2.31
C SER A 564 -34.45 -18.25 -2.51
N LEU A 565 -35.41 -18.89 -1.83
CA LEU A 565 -36.83 -18.56 -1.96
C LEU A 565 -37.22 -17.29 -1.19
N THR A 566 -36.67 -17.12 0.01
CA THR A 566 -37.09 -16.04 0.95
C THR A 566 -36.08 -14.92 1.08
N GLY A 567 -34.82 -15.14 0.70
CA GLY A 567 -33.70 -14.22 0.98
C GLY A 567 -33.26 -14.21 2.44
N GLU A 568 -33.82 -15.07 3.29
CA GLU A 568 -33.51 -15.13 4.71
C GLU A 568 -32.15 -15.78 4.96
N TYR A 569 -31.36 -15.15 5.84
CA TYR A 569 -30.11 -15.71 6.31
C TYR A 569 -30.36 -16.65 7.48
N LYS A 570 -29.80 -17.85 7.40
CA LYS A 570 -30.06 -18.92 8.36
C LYS A 570 -28.75 -19.52 8.87
N VAL A 571 -28.68 -19.74 10.18
CA VAL A 571 -27.67 -20.57 10.83
C VAL A 571 -28.32 -21.87 11.24
N VAL A 572 -27.79 -22.98 10.74
CA VAL A 572 -28.25 -24.33 11.06
C VAL A 572 -27.26 -24.95 12.02
N ARG A 573 -27.77 -25.59 13.05
CA ARG A 573 -27.01 -26.41 13.98
C ARG A 573 -27.65 -27.79 14.01
N ALA A 574 -26.87 -28.84 13.83
CA ALA A 574 -27.35 -30.21 13.89
C ALA A 574 -26.51 -31.02 14.88
N PHE A 575 -27.16 -31.83 15.71
CA PHE A 575 -26.49 -32.62 16.72
C PHE A 575 -27.16 -33.95 17.04
N GLN A 576 -26.36 -34.89 17.53
CA GLN A 576 -26.84 -36.24 17.86
C GLN A 576 -27.18 -36.33 19.35
N ALA A 577 -28.42 -36.68 19.65
CA ALA A 577 -28.87 -36.92 21.02
C ALA A 577 -28.73 -38.42 21.35
N ASN A 578 -27.95 -38.74 22.38
CA ASN A 578 -27.94 -40.09 22.95
C ASN A 578 -29.02 -40.18 24.05
N LYS A 579 -29.88 -41.20 23.99
CA LYS A 579 -30.58 -41.63 25.21
C LYS A 579 -29.50 -42.04 26.23
N VAL A 580 -29.66 -41.58 27.48
CA VAL A 580 -28.77 -41.85 28.61
C VAL A 580 -28.42 -43.34 28.66
N VAL A 581 -27.18 -43.68 28.30
CA VAL A 581 -26.65 -45.02 28.54
C VAL A 581 -26.32 -45.07 30.03
N ARG A 582 -27.05 -45.89 30.79
CA ARG A 582 -26.76 -46.11 32.22
C ARG A 582 -25.40 -46.79 32.35
N TYR A 583 -24.68 -46.47 33.42
CA TYR A 583 -23.38 -47.06 33.72
C TYR A 583 -23.53 -48.59 33.83
N GLY A 584 -23.00 -49.34 32.86
CA GLY A 584 -23.09 -50.81 32.83
C GLY A 584 -23.48 -51.41 31.47
N ASP A 585 -24.05 -50.64 30.54
CA ASP A 585 -24.31 -51.13 29.19
C ASP A 585 -23.04 -51.05 28.33
N ASP A 586 -22.81 -52.08 27.52
CA ASP A 586 -21.70 -52.16 26.57
C ASP A 586 -21.67 -50.92 25.69
N LYS A 587 -20.57 -50.14 25.76
CA LYS A 587 -20.34 -48.91 24.98
C LYS A 587 -20.37 -49.13 23.46
N HIS A 588 -20.49 -50.38 23.02
CA HIS A 588 -20.39 -50.83 21.64
C HIS A 588 -21.73 -50.96 20.90
N THR A 589 -22.90 -50.87 21.57
CA THR A 589 -24.22 -51.14 20.96
C THR A 589 -25.15 -49.93 20.78
N ALA A 590 -24.90 -48.79 21.43
CA ALA A 590 -25.78 -47.62 21.31
C ALA A 590 -25.56 -46.88 19.97
N GLN A 591 -26.54 -46.96 19.07
CA GLN A 591 -26.68 -46.03 17.93
C GLN A 591 -27.38 -44.74 18.41
N PRO A 592 -27.04 -43.55 17.88
CA PRO A 592 -27.77 -42.32 18.13
C PRO A 592 -29.13 -42.56 17.51
N SER A 593 -30.17 -42.48 18.32
CA SER A 593 -31.51 -42.76 17.83
C SER A 593 -32.00 -41.67 16.87
N VAL A 594 -31.45 -40.46 16.98
CA VAL A 594 -32.07 -39.25 16.45
C VAL A 594 -31.04 -38.13 16.17
N LEU A 595 -31.22 -37.41 15.06
CA LEU A 595 -30.55 -36.16 14.70
C LEU A 595 -31.51 -35.04 15.08
N GLU A 596 -31.10 -34.27 16.06
CA GLU A 596 -31.77 -33.03 16.41
C GLU A 596 -31.13 -31.89 15.65
N SER A 597 -31.94 -30.91 15.27
CA SER A 597 -31.44 -29.74 14.56
C SER A 597 -32.23 -28.51 14.93
N GLU A 598 -31.55 -27.37 14.87
CA GLU A 598 -32.07 -26.07 15.20
C GLU A 598 -31.68 -25.10 14.10
N VAL A 599 -32.61 -24.22 13.74
CA VAL A 599 -32.40 -23.16 12.75
C VAL A 599 -32.59 -21.82 13.44
N TYR A 600 -31.62 -20.94 13.25
CA TYR A 600 -31.72 -19.53 13.61
C TYR A 600 -31.87 -18.71 12.34
N THR A 601 -32.98 -18.00 12.21
CA THR A 601 -33.16 -17.05 11.11
C THR A 601 -32.81 -15.65 11.59
N LEU A 602 -31.86 -14.99 10.93
CA LEU A 602 -31.38 -13.68 11.34
C LEU A 602 -32.53 -12.67 11.36
N GLY A 603 -32.74 -11.99 12.49
CA GLY A 603 -33.85 -11.06 12.68
C GLY A 603 -35.08 -11.67 13.37
N THR A 604 -35.03 -12.94 13.79
CA THR A 604 -36.12 -13.59 14.56
C THR A 604 -35.83 -13.68 16.07
N SER A 605 -34.60 -13.40 16.51
CA SER A 605 -34.17 -13.38 17.92
C SER A 605 -34.26 -14.71 18.70
N HIS A 606 -34.63 -15.83 18.07
CA HIS A 606 -34.72 -17.13 18.73
C HIS A 606 -34.30 -18.30 17.82
N TRP A 607 -33.80 -19.36 18.44
CA TRP A 607 -33.59 -20.65 17.78
C TRP A 607 -34.93 -21.38 17.64
N ARG A 608 -35.17 -22.02 16.50
CA ARG A 608 -36.30 -22.92 16.29
C ARG A 608 -35.81 -24.35 16.13
N GLY A 609 -36.25 -25.24 17.00
CA GLY A 609 -36.02 -26.68 16.85
C GLY A 609 -36.81 -27.25 15.68
N LEU A 610 -36.20 -28.18 14.95
CA LEU A 610 -36.85 -28.95 13.90
C LEU A 610 -37.28 -30.32 14.42
N PRO A 611 -38.27 -30.97 13.77
CA PRO A 611 -38.63 -32.34 14.07
C PRO A 611 -37.40 -33.26 14.03
N PRO A 612 -37.21 -34.11 15.05
CA PRO A 612 -36.04 -34.97 15.09
C PRO A 612 -36.08 -36.03 13.98
N VAL A 613 -34.95 -36.24 13.30
CA VAL A 613 -34.85 -37.15 12.15
C VAL A 613 -34.23 -38.48 12.62
N PRO A 614 -34.83 -39.66 12.34
CA PRO A 614 -34.19 -40.95 12.61
C PRO A 614 -32.88 -41.09 11.83
N VAL A 615 -31.83 -41.58 12.48
CA VAL A 615 -30.48 -41.52 11.93
C VAL A 615 -29.86 -42.87 11.75
N THR A 616 -29.46 -43.17 10.52
CA THR A 616 -28.56 -44.28 10.20
C THR A 616 -27.08 -43.85 10.19
N TYR A 617 -26.79 -42.54 10.08
CA TYR A 617 -25.46 -41.98 9.83
C TYR A 617 -24.94 -41.04 10.92
N TRP A 618 -23.70 -41.22 11.33
CA TRP A 618 -23.00 -40.39 12.30
C TRP A 618 -22.50 -39.10 11.67
N LEU A 619 -22.76 -37.96 12.29
CA LEU A 619 -22.11 -36.71 11.88
C LEU A 619 -20.60 -36.86 12.09
N ASN A 620 -19.81 -36.68 11.04
CA ASN A 620 -18.37 -36.74 11.16
C ASN A 620 -17.87 -35.42 11.77
N THR A 621 -17.54 -35.43 13.06
CA THR A 621 -17.05 -34.24 13.79
C THR A 621 -15.53 -34.21 13.92
N SER A 622 -14.83 -34.96 13.08
CA SER A 622 -13.38 -35.16 13.10
C SER A 622 -12.54 -33.98 12.61
N HIS A 623 -13.19 -32.85 12.26
CA HIS A 623 -12.69 -31.65 11.56
C HIS A 623 -13.14 -31.57 10.09
N PRO A 624 -13.53 -30.38 9.58
CA PRO A 624 -14.02 -29.21 10.31
C PRO A 624 -15.52 -29.29 10.66
N PHE A 625 -15.94 -28.59 11.72
CA PHE A 625 -17.34 -28.60 12.24
C PHE A 625 -18.34 -27.79 11.39
N TYR A 626 -17.94 -27.34 10.19
CA TYR A 626 -18.74 -26.49 9.32
C TYR A 626 -19.15 -27.19 8.03
N GLY A 627 -20.33 -26.84 7.52
CA GLY A 627 -20.82 -27.31 6.24
C GLY A 627 -20.79 -26.18 5.19
N PRO A 628 -20.00 -26.31 4.10
CA PRO A 628 -19.99 -25.30 3.05
C PRO A 628 -21.38 -25.12 2.44
N PHE A 629 -21.73 -23.86 2.19
CA PHE A 629 -23.00 -23.46 1.58
C PHE A 629 -22.87 -23.32 0.06
N LEU A 630 -23.63 -24.10 -0.68
CA LEU A 630 -23.68 -24.06 -2.14
C LEU A 630 -25.11 -24.37 -2.62
N ASN A 631 -25.61 -23.61 -3.60
CA ASN A 631 -26.91 -23.85 -4.24
C ASN A 631 -28.07 -24.09 -3.25
N ASN A 632 -28.24 -23.21 -2.26
CA ASN A 632 -29.27 -23.29 -1.22
C ASN A 632 -29.09 -24.41 -0.17
N HIS A 633 -27.98 -25.14 -0.19
CA HIS A 633 -27.73 -26.26 0.70
C HIS A 633 -26.44 -26.10 1.51
N CYS A 634 -26.49 -26.50 2.78
CA CYS A 634 -25.28 -26.76 3.58
C CYS A 634 -24.93 -28.25 3.49
N HIS A 635 -23.64 -28.58 3.40
CA HIS A 635 -23.16 -29.95 3.11
C HIS A 635 -22.25 -30.46 4.22
N TRP A 636 -22.42 -31.69 4.68
CA TRP A 636 -21.56 -32.31 5.69
C TRP A 636 -21.19 -33.73 5.31
N ILE A 637 -20.06 -34.19 5.84
CA ILE A 637 -19.66 -35.60 5.76
C ILE A 637 -20.35 -36.36 6.87
N VAL A 638 -20.95 -37.50 6.53
CA VAL A 638 -21.64 -38.40 7.46
C VAL A 638 -21.14 -39.82 7.27
N SER A 639 -20.97 -40.56 8.37
CA SER A 639 -20.38 -41.91 8.36
C SER A 639 -21.40 -42.95 8.82
N ASP A 640 -21.53 -44.07 8.12
CA ASP A 640 -22.29 -45.22 8.63
C ASP A 640 -21.37 -46.09 9.50
N ARG A 641 -21.87 -46.75 10.55
CA ARG A 641 -21.11 -47.80 11.27
C ARG A 641 -20.98 -49.09 10.48
N LYS A 642 -21.93 -49.37 9.58
CA LYS A 642 -21.98 -50.56 8.74
C LYS A 642 -21.24 -50.39 7.42
N ASP A 643 -21.10 -49.15 6.94
CA ASP A 643 -20.39 -48.80 5.72
C ASP A 643 -19.07 -48.10 6.10
N PRO A 644 -17.90 -48.64 5.71
CA PRO A 644 -16.64 -47.95 5.95
C PRO A 644 -16.49 -46.65 5.14
N HIS A 645 -17.36 -46.41 4.16
CA HIS A 645 -17.31 -45.23 3.31
C HIS A 645 -18.12 -44.06 3.88
N ASP A 646 -17.47 -42.90 3.92
CA ASP A 646 -18.10 -41.64 4.26
C ASP A 646 -19.03 -41.18 3.13
N LYS A 647 -20.26 -40.81 3.51
CA LYS A 647 -21.28 -40.22 2.63
C LYS A 647 -21.37 -38.71 2.85
N ILE A 648 -22.13 -38.03 2.00
CA ILE A 648 -22.43 -36.61 2.14
C ILE A 648 -23.92 -36.46 2.47
N ALA A 649 -24.24 -35.60 3.43
CA ALA A 649 -25.60 -35.15 3.70
C ALA A 649 -25.73 -33.65 3.40
N THR A 650 -26.91 -33.25 2.94
CA THR A 650 -27.27 -31.85 2.71
C THR A 650 -28.43 -31.43 3.58
N PHE A 651 -28.49 -30.15 3.89
CA PHE A 651 -29.66 -29.50 4.46
C PHE A 651 -30.15 -28.41 3.50
N ASP A 652 -31.39 -28.56 3.02
CA ASP A 652 -32.07 -27.59 2.16
C ASP A 652 -32.57 -26.42 3.01
N LEU A 653 -32.14 -25.18 2.76
CA LEU A 653 -32.54 -24.01 3.56
C LEU A 653 -33.96 -23.51 3.26
N ASP A 654 -34.52 -23.87 2.10
CA ASP A 654 -35.89 -23.49 1.72
C ASP A 654 -36.89 -24.46 2.36
N LYS A 655 -36.59 -25.76 2.32
CA LYS A 655 -37.45 -26.81 2.89
C LYS A 655 -37.15 -27.15 4.35
N GLU A 656 -35.96 -26.79 4.81
CA GLU A 656 -35.42 -27.14 6.13
C GLU A 656 -35.39 -28.65 6.41
N THR A 657 -34.95 -29.43 5.42
CA THR A 657 -34.89 -30.89 5.48
C THR A 657 -33.50 -31.44 5.18
N PHE A 658 -33.13 -32.53 5.85
CA PHE A 658 -31.91 -33.28 5.55
C PHE A 658 -32.14 -34.31 4.44
N GLN A 659 -31.14 -34.47 3.56
CA GLN A 659 -31.13 -35.49 2.51
C GLN A 659 -29.73 -36.06 2.33
N LEU A 660 -29.63 -37.31 1.86
CA LEU A 660 -28.35 -37.85 1.39
C LEU A 660 -28.00 -37.25 0.03
N PHE A 661 -26.72 -36.98 -0.16
CA PHE A 661 -26.19 -36.35 -1.36
C PHE A 661 -25.18 -37.26 -2.06
N PRO A 662 -25.09 -37.20 -3.41
CA PRO A 662 -24.13 -38.02 -4.15
C PRO A 662 -22.69 -37.78 -3.70
N SER A 663 -22.00 -38.86 -3.33
CA SER A 663 -20.59 -38.86 -2.92
C SER A 663 -19.71 -39.30 -4.08
N PRO A 664 -18.43 -38.88 -4.14
CA PRO A 664 -17.50 -39.32 -5.17
C PRO A 664 -17.30 -40.85 -5.15
N PRO A 665 -16.84 -41.45 -6.26
CA PRO A 665 -16.57 -42.88 -6.35
C PRO A 665 -15.70 -43.38 -5.20
N GLU A 666 -16.00 -44.60 -4.74
CA GLU A 666 -15.29 -45.25 -3.64
C GLU A 666 -13.78 -45.25 -3.90
N SER A 667 -13.01 -44.84 -2.90
CA SER A 667 -11.55 -44.92 -2.93
C SER A 667 -11.14 -45.95 -1.89
N VAL A 668 -10.30 -46.88 -2.35
CA VAL A 668 -9.55 -47.97 -1.69
C VAL A 668 -9.97 -48.35 -0.26
N GLN A 669 -10.24 -49.65 -0.07
CA GLN A 669 -10.41 -50.33 1.22
C GLN A 669 -9.33 -49.94 2.23
N GLY A 670 -9.73 -49.44 3.41
CA GLY A 670 -8.83 -49.07 4.50
C GLY A 670 -9.57 -48.58 5.74
N LYS A 671 -8.87 -48.53 6.90
CA LYS A 671 -9.41 -48.03 8.17
C LYS A 671 -9.91 -46.59 8.05
N ARG A 672 -10.94 -46.23 8.83
CA ARG A 672 -11.47 -44.86 8.97
C ARG A 672 -10.34 -43.86 9.27
N CYS A 673 -10.31 -42.75 8.53
CA CYS A 673 -9.31 -41.69 8.69
C CYS A 673 -9.95 -40.32 8.92
N TYR A 674 -9.30 -39.50 9.73
CA TYR A 674 -9.78 -38.20 10.22
C TYR A 674 -9.46 -37.01 9.28
N GLY A 675 -9.07 -37.27 8.02
CA GLY A 675 -8.51 -36.29 7.09
C GLY A 675 -9.37 -36.00 5.85
N GLN A 676 -10.70 -35.90 6.02
CA GLN A 676 -11.61 -35.53 4.92
C GLN A 676 -12.33 -34.24 5.25
N SER A 677 -12.51 -33.37 4.25
CA SER A 677 -13.27 -32.13 4.39
C SER A 677 -14.02 -31.78 3.11
N LEU A 678 -15.02 -30.90 3.23
CA LEU A 678 -15.74 -30.34 2.09
C LEU A 678 -15.37 -28.87 1.91
N SER A 679 -15.27 -28.42 0.66
CA SER A 679 -15.06 -27.01 0.31
C SER A 679 -15.72 -26.68 -1.03
N ILE A 680 -15.56 -25.44 -1.49
CA ILE A 680 -16.07 -24.95 -2.77
C ILE A 680 -14.90 -24.43 -3.60
N LEU A 681 -14.74 -24.95 -4.82
CA LEU A 681 -13.74 -24.49 -5.77
C LEU A 681 -14.41 -24.01 -7.05
N LYS A 682 -14.20 -22.74 -7.41
CA LYS A 682 -14.78 -22.15 -8.64
C LYS A 682 -16.30 -22.41 -8.77
N GLY A 683 -17.04 -22.37 -7.65
CA GLY A 683 -18.48 -22.63 -7.61
C GLY A 683 -18.91 -24.10 -7.61
N CYS A 684 -17.97 -25.05 -7.61
CA CYS A 684 -18.24 -26.47 -7.56
C CYS A 684 -18.04 -27.02 -6.14
N LEU A 685 -18.84 -28.00 -5.73
CA LEU A 685 -18.63 -28.72 -4.48
C LEU A 685 -17.37 -29.60 -4.60
N CYS A 686 -16.53 -29.57 -3.57
CA CYS A 686 -15.29 -30.33 -3.53
C CYS A 686 -15.20 -31.20 -2.28
N LYS A 687 -14.62 -32.39 -2.44
CA LYS A 687 -14.22 -33.25 -1.34
C LYS A 687 -12.70 -33.34 -1.32
N LEU A 688 -12.09 -32.91 -0.22
CA LEU A 688 -10.68 -33.08 0.04
C LEU A 688 -10.49 -34.38 0.81
N ASP A 689 -9.50 -35.14 0.37
CA ASP A 689 -9.22 -36.46 0.90
C ASP A 689 -7.72 -36.64 1.07
N THR A 690 -7.25 -36.68 2.33
CA THR A 690 -5.82 -36.82 2.65
C THR A 690 -5.40 -38.27 2.96
N ARG A 691 -6.11 -39.27 2.42
CA ARG A 691 -5.79 -40.69 2.65
C ARG A 691 -4.43 -41.05 2.04
N LEU A 692 -3.77 -42.06 2.63
CA LEU A 692 -2.50 -42.64 2.14
C LEU A 692 -1.34 -41.64 2.04
N PHE A 693 -1.36 -40.55 2.82
CA PHE A 693 -0.38 -39.46 2.72
C PHE A 693 -0.40 -38.74 1.35
N GLU A 694 -1.54 -38.75 0.66
CA GLU A 694 -1.78 -37.99 -0.56
C GLU A 694 -2.99 -37.08 -0.35
N LEU A 695 -2.96 -35.84 -0.84
CA LEU A 695 -4.13 -34.97 -0.88
C LEU A 695 -4.78 -35.09 -2.25
N THR A 696 -5.96 -35.69 -2.31
CA THR A 696 -6.82 -35.72 -3.50
C THR A 696 -7.96 -34.72 -3.35
N ILE A 697 -8.15 -33.87 -4.36
CA ILE A 697 -9.28 -32.94 -4.47
C ILE A 697 -10.23 -33.49 -5.53
N TRP A 698 -11.40 -33.95 -5.08
CA TRP A 698 -12.51 -34.34 -5.94
C TRP A 698 -13.40 -33.13 -6.20
N VAL A 699 -13.83 -32.94 -7.44
CA VAL A 699 -14.69 -31.82 -7.86
C VAL A 699 -15.94 -32.38 -8.56
N MET A 700 -17.12 -31.88 -8.18
CA MET A 700 -18.39 -32.17 -8.85
C MET A 700 -18.69 -31.03 -9.84
N LYS A 701 -18.49 -31.25 -11.15
CA LYS A 701 -18.72 -30.19 -12.16
C LYS A 701 -20.20 -29.84 -12.32
N GLU A 702 -21.07 -30.84 -12.24
CA GLU A 702 -22.52 -30.73 -12.35
C GLU A 702 -23.15 -31.06 -11.00
N TYR A 703 -23.71 -30.04 -10.36
CA TYR A 703 -24.25 -30.14 -9.01
C TYR A 703 -25.36 -31.19 -8.92
N GLY A 704 -25.23 -32.13 -7.97
CA GLY A 704 -26.21 -33.20 -7.73
C GLY A 704 -26.06 -34.41 -8.66
N ILE A 705 -25.14 -34.41 -9.62
CA ILE A 705 -24.94 -35.54 -10.54
C ILE A 705 -23.79 -36.43 -10.04
N LYS A 706 -24.11 -37.67 -9.63
CA LYS A 706 -23.13 -38.61 -9.05
C LYS A 706 -21.91 -38.85 -9.95
N ASN A 707 -22.13 -39.01 -11.25
CA ASN A 707 -21.07 -39.31 -12.21
C ASN A 707 -20.23 -38.08 -12.62
N SER A 708 -20.55 -36.89 -12.09
CA SER A 708 -19.81 -35.66 -12.35
C SER A 708 -18.59 -35.46 -11.43
N TRP A 709 -18.47 -36.30 -10.39
CA TRP A 709 -17.29 -36.33 -9.54
C TRP A 709 -16.07 -36.85 -10.30
N HIS A 710 -14.98 -36.10 -10.28
CA HIS A 710 -13.69 -36.51 -10.84
C HIS A 710 -12.55 -35.92 -9.98
N LYS A 711 -11.36 -36.50 -10.10
CA LYS A 711 -10.16 -35.98 -9.43
C LYS A 711 -9.62 -34.81 -10.24
N GLU A 712 -9.58 -33.63 -9.64
CA GLU A 712 -9.02 -32.43 -10.28
C GLU A 712 -7.54 -32.26 -9.92
N VAL A 713 -7.20 -32.51 -8.65
CA VAL A 713 -5.85 -32.30 -8.11
C VAL A 713 -5.45 -33.48 -7.26
N VAL A 714 -4.21 -33.93 -7.41
CA VAL A 714 -3.57 -34.94 -6.56
C VAL A 714 -2.20 -34.40 -6.16
N ILE A 715 -1.96 -34.24 -4.85
CA ILE A 715 -0.67 -33.80 -4.29
C ILE A 715 -0.09 -34.96 -3.48
N THR A 716 1.17 -35.29 -3.75
CA THR A 716 1.89 -36.41 -3.10
C THR A 716 3.13 -35.92 -2.34
N PRO A 717 3.71 -36.72 -1.43
CA PRO A 717 4.93 -36.33 -0.73
C PRO A 717 6.12 -36.08 -1.66
N LYS A 718 6.15 -36.72 -2.84
CA LYS A 718 7.19 -36.53 -3.86
C LYS A 718 7.10 -35.15 -4.54
N THR A 719 5.90 -34.57 -4.62
CA THR A 719 5.65 -33.27 -5.26
C THR A 719 5.95 -32.08 -4.36
N THR A 720 6.32 -32.32 -3.09
CA THR A 720 6.48 -31.27 -2.08
C THR A 720 7.75 -31.50 -1.25
N VAL A 721 8.89 -31.77 -1.89
CA VAL A 721 10.16 -32.11 -1.20
C VAL A 721 10.57 -31.05 -0.16
N ASP A 722 10.17 -29.79 -0.38
CA ASP A 722 10.44 -28.65 0.51
C ASP A 722 9.42 -28.48 1.66
N LEU A 723 8.28 -29.19 1.65
CA LEU A 723 7.28 -29.18 2.71
C LEU A 723 7.33 -30.49 3.51
N LYS A 724 7.60 -30.37 4.81
CA LYS A 724 7.60 -31.52 5.73
C LYS A 724 6.16 -32.04 5.90
N TRP A 725 5.84 -33.18 5.28
CA TRP A 725 4.58 -33.89 5.56
C TRP A 725 4.57 -34.35 7.03
N PRO A 726 3.51 -34.07 7.80
CA PRO A 726 3.43 -34.56 9.17
C PRO A 726 3.29 -36.08 9.21
N SER A 727 3.63 -36.67 10.36
CA SER A 727 3.35 -38.08 10.65
C SER A 727 1.86 -38.38 10.89
N TYR A 728 1.00 -37.35 10.87
CA TYR A 728 -0.46 -37.41 11.01
C TYR A 728 -1.16 -36.76 9.79
N THR A 729 -2.46 -37.02 9.62
CA THR A 729 -3.26 -36.47 8.50
C THR A 729 -3.30 -34.93 8.54
N PRO A 730 -2.78 -34.23 7.52
CA PRO A 730 -2.68 -32.78 7.55
C PRO A 730 -4.05 -32.10 7.45
N VAL A 731 -4.23 -30.99 8.15
CA VAL A 731 -5.41 -30.13 7.95
C VAL A 731 -5.20 -29.31 6.69
N VAL A 732 -6.11 -29.46 5.72
CA VAL A 732 -6.05 -28.73 4.45
C VAL A 732 -7.34 -27.97 4.22
N HIS A 733 -7.21 -26.68 3.93
CA HIS A 733 -8.31 -25.83 3.50
C HIS A 733 -8.10 -25.38 2.06
N LEU A 734 -9.07 -25.68 1.20
CA LEU A 734 -9.10 -25.20 -0.17
C LEU A 734 -9.67 -23.78 -0.19
N ILE A 735 -8.88 -22.82 -0.69
CA ILE A 735 -9.22 -21.40 -0.66
C ILE A 735 -9.78 -20.94 -2.00
N ALA A 736 -9.01 -21.08 -3.08
CA ALA A 736 -9.39 -20.56 -4.39
C ALA A 736 -8.71 -21.34 -5.51
N GLY A 737 -9.30 -21.30 -6.70
CA GLY A 737 -8.65 -21.76 -7.92
C GLY A 737 -8.39 -20.57 -8.83
N LEU A 738 -7.16 -20.46 -9.32
CA LEU A 738 -6.66 -19.34 -10.12
C LEU A 738 -6.89 -19.57 -11.63
N ARG A 739 -6.77 -18.51 -12.45
CA ARG A 739 -7.04 -18.56 -13.89
C ARG A 739 -6.10 -19.47 -14.67
N ASP A 740 -4.85 -19.56 -14.23
CA ASP A 740 -3.83 -20.41 -14.84
C ASP A 740 -4.01 -21.91 -14.53
N GLY A 741 -4.99 -22.26 -13.68
CA GLY A 741 -5.24 -23.63 -13.22
C GLY A 741 -4.62 -23.95 -11.86
N SER A 742 -3.78 -23.08 -11.32
CA SER A 742 -3.20 -23.24 -9.98
C SER A 742 -4.26 -23.13 -8.88
N VAL A 743 -3.98 -23.70 -7.72
CA VAL A 743 -4.91 -23.78 -6.59
C VAL A 743 -4.25 -23.22 -5.34
N LEU A 744 -4.95 -22.30 -4.69
CA LEU A 744 -4.56 -21.72 -3.42
C LEU A 744 -5.11 -22.58 -2.28
N ILE A 745 -4.22 -23.09 -1.44
CA ILE A 745 -4.56 -23.93 -0.30
C ILE A 745 -3.88 -23.41 0.95
N VAL A 746 -4.54 -23.62 2.09
CA VAL A 746 -3.85 -23.58 3.38
C VAL A 746 -3.49 -25.02 3.74
N PHE A 747 -2.20 -25.30 3.74
CA PHE A 747 -1.66 -26.59 4.11
C PHE A 747 -0.97 -26.45 5.46
N GLU A 748 -1.47 -27.16 6.48
CA GLU A 748 -1.09 -26.97 7.88
C GLU A 748 -1.31 -25.52 8.33
N ASN A 749 -0.26 -24.71 8.32
CA ASN A 749 -0.24 -23.32 8.78
C ASN A 749 0.32 -22.35 7.72
N LYS A 750 0.41 -22.80 6.46
CA LYS A 750 1.02 -22.05 5.38
C LYS A 750 0.02 -21.85 4.26
N LEU A 751 -0.04 -20.62 3.76
CA LEU A 751 -0.76 -20.31 2.54
C LEU A 751 0.14 -20.65 1.36
N CYS A 752 -0.25 -21.64 0.58
CA CYS A 752 0.53 -22.19 -0.52
C CYS A 752 -0.22 -22.11 -1.84
N VAL A 753 0.52 -21.86 -2.92
CA VAL A 753 0.04 -21.98 -4.30
C VAL A 753 0.54 -23.31 -4.86
N PHE A 754 -0.37 -24.17 -5.28
CA PHE A 754 -0.06 -25.41 -5.97
C PHE A 754 -0.36 -25.27 -7.47
N ASP A 755 0.62 -25.51 -8.34
CA ASP A 755 0.41 -25.60 -9.78
C ASP A 755 0.28 -27.09 -10.18
N PRO A 756 -0.92 -27.54 -10.61
CA PRO A 756 -1.12 -28.92 -11.04
C PRO A 756 -0.32 -29.33 -12.27
N ARG A 757 0.13 -28.37 -13.10
CA ARG A 757 0.85 -28.66 -14.36
C ARG A 757 2.31 -28.97 -14.09
N SER A 758 2.98 -28.15 -13.28
CA SER A 758 4.36 -28.37 -12.86
C SER A 758 4.48 -29.35 -11.69
N GLN A 759 3.36 -29.63 -10.99
CA GLN A 759 3.32 -30.40 -9.74
C GLN A 759 4.19 -29.76 -8.65
N THR A 760 4.27 -28.43 -8.62
CA THR A 760 5.03 -27.67 -7.61
C THR A 760 4.10 -26.99 -6.62
N ILE A 761 4.58 -26.87 -5.38
CA ILE A 761 3.92 -26.11 -4.33
C ILE A 761 4.85 -25.02 -3.80
N GLU A 762 4.35 -23.79 -3.73
CA GLU A 762 5.12 -22.64 -3.28
C GLU A 762 4.47 -22.01 -2.05
N ASP A 763 5.25 -21.82 -0.99
CA ASP A 763 4.84 -21.05 0.19
C ASP A 763 4.84 -19.56 -0.17
N THR A 764 3.68 -18.90 -0.01
CA THR A 764 3.54 -17.46 -0.28
C THR A 764 4.35 -16.59 0.68
N LYS A 765 4.78 -17.14 1.84
CA LYS A 765 5.44 -16.41 2.93
C LYS A 765 4.67 -15.17 3.41
N MET A 766 3.36 -15.13 3.16
CA MET A 766 2.51 -13.98 3.45
C MET A 766 2.22 -13.81 4.95
N PHE A 767 2.21 -14.91 5.69
CA PHE A 767 1.95 -14.92 7.13
C PHE A 767 3.03 -15.71 7.87
N ASP A 768 3.34 -15.28 9.09
CA ASP A 768 4.20 -16.03 9.99
C ASP A 768 3.56 -17.38 10.34
N SER A 769 4.39 -18.39 10.58
CA SER A 769 3.99 -19.80 10.65
C SER A 769 3.28 -20.16 11.96
N TYR A 770 2.01 -19.78 12.14
CA TYR A 770 1.12 -20.29 13.20
C TYR A 770 -0.35 -20.33 12.76
N TYR A 771 -0.99 -21.49 12.93
CA TYR A 771 -2.42 -21.83 12.77
C TYR A 771 -3.26 -20.84 11.95
N SER A 772 -3.40 -21.15 10.66
CA SER A 772 -4.22 -20.43 9.70
C SER A 772 -5.33 -21.34 9.20
N SER A 773 -6.58 -20.92 9.29
CA SER A 773 -7.68 -21.50 8.52
C SER A 773 -8.27 -20.42 7.63
N GLY A 774 -8.75 -20.77 6.44
CA GLY A 774 -9.18 -19.77 5.46
C GLY A 774 -10.37 -20.20 4.61
N TRP A 775 -11.12 -19.21 4.11
CA TRP A 775 -12.33 -19.42 3.31
C TRP A 775 -12.50 -18.32 2.28
N VAL A 776 -13.15 -18.68 1.18
CA VAL A 776 -13.69 -17.73 0.23
C VAL A 776 -14.54 -16.70 0.98
N TYR A 777 -14.21 -15.44 0.79
CA TYR A 777 -14.90 -14.32 1.40
C TYR A 777 -15.22 -13.30 0.31
N ARG A 778 -16.52 -13.07 0.13
CA ARG A 778 -17.04 -12.06 -0.78
C ARG A 778 -17.45 -10.85 0.04
N PRO A 779 -16.69 -9.74 0.05
CA PRO A 779 -17.00 -8.60 0.90
C PRO A 779 -18.34 -7.96 0.52
N SER A 780 -19.03 -7.38 1.50
CA SER A 780 -20.36 -6.79 1.31
C SER A 780 -20.59 -5.61 2.22
N PHE A 781 -21.37 -4.63 1.76
CA PHE A 781 -21.85 -3.52 2.59
C PHE A 781 -23.17 -3.83 3.31
N LEU A 782 -23.59 -5.10 3.34
CA LEU A 782 -24.80 -5.55 4.03
C LEU A 782 -24.71 -5.22 5.53
N LYS A 783 -25.61 -4.36 6.00
CA LYS A 783 -25.66 -3.97 7.40
C LYS A 783 -26.34 -5.01 8.25
N LEU A 784 -25.76 -5.33 9.39
CA LEU A 784 -26.42 -6.17 10.38
C LEU A 784 -27.63 -5.48 11.01
N GLN A 785 -27.67 -4.13 11.07
CA GLN A 785 -28.85 -3.42 11.59
C GLN A 785 -30.11 -3.62 10.73
N ASN A 786 -29.97 -4.17 9.52
CA ASN A 786 -31.13 -4.54 8.71
C ASN A 786 -31.94 -5.69 9.35
N PHE A 787 -31.32 -6.48 10.24
CA PHE A 787 -31.98 -7.54 11.01
C PHE A 787 -32.58 -6.95 12.30
N LYS A 788 -33.79 -6.39 12.20
CA LYS A 788 -34.42 -5.51 13.21
C LYS A 788 -34.50 -6.06 14.64
N SER A 789 -34.62 -7.37 14.82
CA SER A 789 -34.78 -7.99 16.15
C SER A 789 -33.44 -8.32 16.84
N GLU A 790 -32.32 -8.04 16.19
CA GLU A 790 -30.98 -8.37 16.70
C GLU A 790 -30.34 -7.17 17.39
N ARG A 791 -29.65 -7.43 18.50
CA ARG A 791 -28.79 -6.41 19.11
C ARG A 791 -27.48 -6.35 18.33
N VAL A 792 -27.37 -5.35 17.47
CA VAL A 792 -26.16 -5.11 16.67
C VAL A 792 -25.20 -4.20 17.42
N HIS A 793 -23.94 -4.58 17.38
CA HIS A 793 -22.83 -3.87 17.98
C HIS A 793 -21.86 -3.42 16.89
N MET A 794 -21.19 -2.29 17.13
CA MET A 794 -20.06 -1.83 16.32
C MET A 794 -18.76 -2.25 17.00
N PHE A 795 -17.74 -2.58 16.21
CA PHE A 795 -16.38 -2.81 16.73
C PHE A 795 -15.69 -1.53 17.18
#